data_AF-A0A2D5H5N7-F1
#
_entry.id   AF-A0A2D5H5N7-F1
#
_cell.length_a   1.000
_cell.length_b   1.000
_cell.length_c   1.000
_cell.angle_alpha   90.00
_cell.angle_beta   90.00
_cell.angle_gamma   90.00
#
_symmetry.space_group_name_H-M   'P 1'
#
loop_
_entity.id
_entity.type
_entity.pdbx_description
1 polymer ?
#
loop_
_entity_poly.entity_id
_entity_poly.type
_entity_poly.pdbx_seq_one_letter_code
_entity_poly.pdbx_strand_id
1 'polypeptide(L)'
;MLLKESNRTRKNQKYFGVLGLAVLGLASLALVVTTTMAVEDKKPEKADVGLQGILPPEVPEDLSEAPEGLEGKWATWDQQVGDLLAKLYESDQTLDQQKQTLKALQTKIKDAQGQAVLADYTGRLQRRVEIADAVLKTLEVDVAAVKAAQLKSQQNKVAKAAAALKKYLDSMDNGNSWVDYLQLNDLQKELKNSYSEVELMDLLKSLKKKFEERGALTDAEQRKFFNRPQFQNLEKTVRALLADSKPGATKIDAGKVRTQLTTLVSNLEEYEATQSNKNAFEARKAYALLRQELAGGLEPLTTALRNNYFNYNLRVMVAEDFINRLIHDSTCETGPVVDCILGAYVTGNQATTTEIGVDFKPSDSTLRFDLTLNGVTNSETSGTTSQATIYTSGHHQIWGTKEINFDGDLFVTQPAWVEVAANNTTVGASTKLDGIPLLAGIGRNMAYRRTAELKGEAEAIAAQRVRDRVRPRFDEEVDERIGRANEEVGGKLNKRLQDNGLFPTARSFASTDTHLYIRTRLMDTGELAANSPPLTITPDESVVVQLHESVMNNSLSRMNLEGRKITDQDLITEFEKSIEDVLGRKVKLERPPVDPDKGPNILAFDDHDPIRVQITDNTLNLILRCGFEQQGETAVPTQIITVPLQFKVDGDKIYITRGDVKSSAVVRPERIASQIARAGVVRSKMEKAFPDRVEDSQIKAKLENRTVYLDITGIKANDGWLTITVGNDLTVEKNESKLPLPPEPAETASVK
;
A
#
# COMPACT_ATOMS: atom_id res chain seq x y z
N MET A 1 -11.90 16.09 -15.98
CA MET A 1 -13.04 15.97 -16.93
C MET A 1 -14.31 15.96 -16.09
N LEU A 2 -15.46 16.37 -16.64
CA LEU A 2 -16.62 16.83 -15.85
C LEU A 2 -17.30 15.72 -15.02
N LEU A 3 -17.79 16.12 -13.83
CA LEU A 3 -18.75 15.37 -13.03
C LEU A 3 -20.00 15.05 -13.87
N LYS A 4 -20.53 13.82 -13.74
CA LYS A 4 -21.76 13.39 -14.41
C LYS A 4 -22.79 13.04 -13.33
N GLU A 5 -23.67 13.99 -13.04
CA GLU A 5 -24.73 13.82 -12.05
C GLU A 5 -25.74 12.76 -12.47
N SER A 6 -26.26 12.02 -11.49
CA SER A 6 -27.27 10.98 -11.68
C SER A 6 -28.67 11.59 -11.75
N ASN A 7 -29.32 11.49 -12.90
CA ASN A 7 -30.73 11.86 -13.06
C ASN A 7 -31.64 10.76 -12.50
N ARG A 8 -32.38 11.04 -11.42
CA ARG A 8 -33.63 10.33 -11.08
C ARG A 8 -34.77 11.33 -10.84
N THR A 9 -35.59 11.50 -11.86
CA THR A 9 -36.83 12.29 -11.83
C THR A 9 -38.04 11.43 -11.47
N ARG A 10 -38.85 11.87 -10.50
CA ARG A 10 -40.31 11.62 -10.47
C ARG A 10 -41.08 12.70 -9.68
N LYS A 11 -41.73 13.58 -10.45
CA LYS A 11 -42.93 14.39 -10.08
C LYS A 11 -44.12 13.44 -9.80
N ASN A 12 -45.27 13.74 -9.17
CA ASN A 12 -46.08 14.94 -8.84
C ASN A 12 -47.20 14.49 -7.81
N GLN A 13 -48.05 15.30 -7.13
CA GLN A 13 -48.05 16.67 -6.59
C GLN A 13 -49.32 16.90 -5.71
N LYS A 14 -49.20 17.51 -4.51
CA LYS A 14 -50.22 18.37 -3.80
C LYS A 14 -51.49 17.70 -3.18
N TYR A 15 -52.01 18.19 -2.04
CA TYR A 15 -52.86 19.41 -1.92
C TYR A 15 -53.07 19.96 -0.48
N PHE A 16 -53.23 21.30 -0.36
CA PHE A 16 -53.81 22.18 0.73
C PHE A 16 -53.39 21.96 2.22
N GLY A 17 -53.41 22.93 3.17
CA GLY A 17 -53.83 24.36 3.23
C GLY A 17 -54.52 24.67 4.59
N VAL A 18 -54.65 25.89 5.17
CA VAL A 18 -54.19 27.29 4.91
C VAL A 18 -54.30 28.10 6.26
N LEU A 19 -53.73 29.32 6.37
CA LEU A 19 -53.88 30.38 7.42
C LEU A 19 -53.03 30.29 8.72
N GLY A 20 -52.60 31.40 9.35
CA GLY A 20 -52.84 32.83 9.02
C GLY A 20 -51.97 33.86 9.78
N LEU A 21 -51.94 35.10 9.28
CA LEU A 21 -51.16 36.27 9.75
C LEU A 21 -51.98 37.24 10.63
N ALA A 22 -51.33 37.92 11.59
CA ALA A 22 -51.70 39.26 12.09
C ALA A 22 -50.58 39.89 12.96
N VAL A 23 -50.40 41.21 13.16
CA VAL A 23 -50.21 42.36 12.23
C VAL A 23 -50.05 43.69 13.04
N LEU A 24 -49.35 44.69 12.46
CA LEU A 24 -49.34 46.16 12.76
C LEU A 24 -48.50 46.79 13.91
N GLY A 25 -47.92 47.96 13.58
CA GLY A 25 -47.28 48.92 14.51
C GLY A 25 -46.28 49.88 13.84
N LEU A 26 -46.74 50.93 13.14
CA LEU A 26 -45.93 51.92 12.40
C LEU A 26 -46.13 53.36 12.91
N ALA A 27 -45.18 54.25 12.56
CA ALA A 27 -45.07 55.73 12.78
C ALA A 27 -44.12 56.15 13.95
N SER A 28 -43.30 57.21 13.87
CA SER A 28 -43.19 58.33 12.89
C SER A 28 -41.82 59.06 12.87
N LEU A 29 -41.33 59.37 11.66
CA LEU A 29 -40.61 60.60 11.18
C LEU A 29 -39.49 61.37 11.95
N ALA A 30 -38.41 61.66 11.17
CA ALA A 30 -37.72 62.96 10.98
C ALA A 30 -36.37 63.33 11.67
N LEU A 31 -35.27 63.03 10.95
CA LEU A 31 -34.23 63.95 10.41
C LEU A 31 -33.19 64.72 11.30
N VAL A 32 -31.96 64.81 10.75
CA VAL A 32 -30.83 65.77 10.98
C VAL A 32 -29.68 65.41 11.96
N VAL A 33 -28.71 64.66 11.42
CA VAL A 33 -27.23 64.87 11.42
C VAL A 33 -26.61 65.86 12.45
N THR A 34 -25.76 65.36 13.37
CA THR A 34 -24.29 65.60 13.41
C THR A 34 -23.58 64.87 14.56
N THR A 35 -22.50 64.14 14.24
CA THR A 35 -21.25 63.85 15.01
C THR A 35 -21.18 64.26 16.50
N THR A 36 -20.79 63.43 17.48
CA THR A 36 -19.62 62.53 17.56
C THR A 36 -19.76 61.46 18.67
N MET A 37 -18.75 60.57 18.79
CA MET A 37 -18.51 59.62 19.90
C MET A 37 -19.33 58.33 19.90
N ALA A 38 -19.06 57.47 18.91
CA ALA A 38 -19.31 56.04 19.06
C ALA A 38 -18.23 55.44 19.99
N VAL A 39 -18.65 55.01 21.18
CA VAL A 39 -17.87 54.06 21.98
C VAL A 39 -17.91 52.72 21.24
N GLU A 40 -16.75 52.13 20.95
CA GLU A 40 -16.68 50.76 20.46
C GLU A 40 -17.10 49.80 21.59
N ASP A 41 -18.36 49.39 21.57
CA ASP A 41 -18.81 48.19 22.28
C ASP A 41 -18.12 46.97 21.67
N LYS A 42 -16.90 46.70 22.17
CA LYS A 42 -16.26 45.39 22.03
C LYS A 42 -17.17 44.36 22.69
N LYS A 43 -18.01 43.70 21.89
CA LYS A 43 -18.56 42.39 22.27
C LYS A 43 -17.39 41.53 22.76
N PRO A 44 -17.48 40.93 23.96
CA PRO A 44 -16.39 40.11 24.45
C PRO A 44 -16.15 38.98 23.46
N GLU A 45 -14.90 38.84 23.02
CA GLU A 45 -14.45 37.63 22.34
C GLU A 45 -14.76 36.47 23.29
N LYS A 46 -15.51 35.47 22.81
CA LYS A 46 -15.66 34.22 23.56
C LYS A 46 -14.25 33.69 23.78
N ALA A 47 -13.91 33.39 25.03
CA ALA A 47 -12.64 32.76 25.37
C ALA A 47 -12.42 31.53 24.48
N ASP A 48 -11.17 31.29 24.08
CA ASP A 48 -10.85 30.10 23.30
C ASP A 48 -11.05 28.85 24.17
N VAL A 49 -12.14 28.14 23.87
CA VAL A 49 -12.57 26.93 24.55
C VAL A 49 -11.82 25.68 24.06
N GLY A 50 -10.89 25.82 23.11
CA GLY A 50 -10.05 24.72 22.63
C GLY A 50 -10.89 23.54 22.13
N LEU A 51 -10.75 22.38 22.76
CA LEU A 51 -11.43 21.12 22.42
C LEU A 51 -12.87 20.98 22.93
N GLN A 52 -13.35 21.86 23.82
CA GLN A 52 -14.67 21.71 24.46
C GLN A 52 -15.82 21.80 23.44
N GLY A 53 -16.61 20.74 23.28
CA GLY A 53 -17.65 20.65 22.24
C GLY A 53 -17.11 20.38 20.82
N ILE A 54 -15.85 19.96 20.70
CA ILE A 54 -15.33 19.20 19.54
C ILE A 54 -15.20 17.73 19.92
N LEU A 55 -14.61 17.44 21.10
CA LEU A 55 -14.65 16.11 21.70
C LEU A 55 -16.10 15.72 22.11
N PRO A 56 -16.43 14.42 22.16
CA PRO A 56 -17.66 13.96 22.81
C PRO A 56 -17.70 14.38 24.30
N PRO A 57 -18.89 14.46 24.91
CA PRO A 57 -19.08 14.96 26.28
C PRO A 57 -18.64 13.98 27.39
N GLU A 58 -18.43 12.71 27.03
CA GLU A 58 -18.07 11.61 27.92
C GLU A 58 -16.86 10.89 27.30
N VAL A 59 -16.07 10.19 28.13
CA VAL A 59 -14.98 9.33 27.63
C VAL A 59 -15.58 8.20 26.78
N PRO A 60 -15.04 7.90 25.58
CA PRO A 60 -15.51 6.78 24.75
C PRO A 60 -15.49 5.44 25.51
N GLU A 61 -16.52 4.61 25.31
CA GLU A 61 -16.71 3.31 25.99
C GLU A 61 -15.52 2.36 25.80
N ASP A 62 -14.85 2.41 24.65
CA ASP A 62 -13.67 1.61 24.34
C ASP A 62 -12.36 2.18 24.92
N LEU A 63 -12.42 3.29 25.66
CA LEU A 63 -11.34 3.88 26.45
C LEU A 63 -11.63 4.00 27.96
N SER A 64 -12.90 3.90 28.38
CA SER A 64 -13.31 4.15 29.77
C SER A 64 -12.80 3.10 30.77
N GLU A 65 -12.54 1.89 30.29
CA GLU A 65 -11.95 0.80 31.08
C GLU A 65 -10.73 0.22 30.33
N ALA A 66 -9.59 0.11 31.00
CA ALA A 66 -8.43 -0.60 30.48
C ALA A 66 -8.59 -2.13 30.63
N PRO A 67 -7.74 -2.95 29.99
CA PRO A 67 -7.84 -4.41 30.09
C PRO A 67 -7.85 -4.94 31.53
N GLU A 68 -8.70 -5.93 31.81
CA GLU A 68 -8.76 -6.56 33.14
C GLU A 68 -7.43 -7.23 33.53
N GLY A 69 -7.19 -7.36 34.84
CA GLY A 69 -6.05 -8.12 35.38
C GLY A 69 -4.70 -7.38 35.38
N LEU A 70 -4.69 -6.05 35.22
CA LEU A 70 -3.47 -5.25 35.39
C LEU A 70 -3.03 -5.23 36.86
N GLU A 71 -1.77 -5.57 37.11
CA GLU A 71 -1.18 -5.61 38.46
C GLU A 71 -0.05 -4.58 38.65
N GLY A 72 0.23 -4.26 39.92
CA GLY A 72 1.36 -3.43 40.34
C GLY A 72 1.37 -2.07 39.66
N LYS A 73 2.49 -1.74 38.98
CA LYS A 73 2.64 -0.44 38.31
C LYS A 73 1.62 -0.18 37.19
N TRP A 74 1.03 -1.23 36.61
CA TRP A 74 0.09 -1.08 35.50
C TRP A 74 -1.32 -0.71 35.97
N ALA A 75 -1.76 -1.22 37.13
CA ALA A 75 -2.98 -0.73 37.79
C ALA A 75 -2.87 0.76 38.16
N THR A 76 -1.71 1.21 38.64
CA THR A 76 -1.46 2.65 38.89
C THR A 76 -1.35 3.47 37.61
N TRP A 77 -0.83 2.89 36.53
CA TRP A 77 -0.80 3.54 35.20
C TRP A 77 -2.21 3.75 34.65
N ASP A 78 -3.06 2.73 34.75
CA ASP A 78 -4.46 2.75 34.31
C ASP A 78 -5.25 3.84 35.04
N GLN A 79 -5.24 3.83 36.38
CA GLN A 79 -5.88 4.88 37.17
C GLN A 79 -5.42 6.30 36.75
N GLN A 80 -4.12 6.48 36.49
CA GLN A 80 -3.59 7.77 36.02
C GLN A 80 -4.04 8.14 34.60
N VAL A 81 -4.31 7.17 33.73
CA VAL A 81 -4.85 7.40 32.39
C VAL A 81 -6.35 7.73 32.48
N GLY A 82 -7.13 7.00 33.27
CA GLY A 82 -8.54 7.30 33.55
C GLY A 82 -8.73 8.71 34.12
N ASP A 83 -7.94 9.09 35.14
CA ASP A 83 -7.93 10.45 35.70
C ASP A 83 -7.63 11.52 34.63
N LEU A 84 -6.70 11.26 33.72
CA LEU A 84 -6.35 12.18 32.63
C LEU A 84 -7.41 12.25 31.52
N LEU A 85 -8.11 11.15 31.25
CA LEU A 85 -9.22 11.07 30.29
C LEU A 85 -10.44 11.82 30.80
N ALA A 86 -10.91 11.54 32.02
CA ALA A 86 -11.99 12.30 32.66
C ALA A 86 -11.67 13.81 32.71
N LYS A 87 -10.40 14.15 32.97
CA LYS A 87 -9.94 15.54 32.93
C LYS A 87 -9.94 16.18 31.54
N LEU A 88 -9.77 15.40 30.46
CA LEU A 88 -9.75 15.90 29.07
C LEU A 88 -11.16 16.03 28.47
N TYR A 89 -12.04 15.07 28.76
CA TYR A 89 -13.38 14.99 28.16
C TYR A 89 -14.46 15.69 29.01
N GLU A 90 -14.44 15.50 30.33
CA GLU A 90 -15.56 15.85 31.23
C GLU A 90 -15.32 17.14 32.04
N SER A 91 -14.07 17.61 32.14
CA SER A 91 -13.70 18.77 32.96
C SER A 91 -13.53 20.06 32.15
N ASP A 92 -13.94 21.19 32.74
CA ASP A 92 -13.73 22.51 32.16
C ASP A 92 -12.25 22.96 32.24
N GLN A 93 -11.47 22.60 31.23
CA GLN A 93 -10.04 22.92 31.12
C GLN A 93 -9.75 24.18 30.31
N THR A 94 -8.81 25.02 30.79
CA THR A 94 -8.19 26.06 29.95
C THR A 94 -7.34 25.46 28.83
N LEU A 95 -7.10 26.23 27.75
CA LEU A 95 -6.29 25.81 26.60
C LEU A 95 -4.91 25.23 27.01
N ASP A 96 -4.20 25.87 27.95
CA ASP A 96 -2.91 25.37 28.45
C ASP A 96 -3.04 24.08 29.28
N GLN A 97 -4.14 23.93 30.02
CA GLN A 97 -4.43 22.68 30.75
C GLN A 97 -4.75 21.53 29.81
N GLN A 98 -5.48 21.78 28.71
CA GLN A 98 -5.73 20.79 27.64
C GLN A 98 -4.40 20.31 27.04
N LYS A 99 -3.51 21.23 26.65
CA LYS A 99 -2.16 20.91 26.14
C LYS A 99 -1.33 20.08 27.13
N GLN A 100 -1.34 20.46 28.41
CA GLN A 100 -0.62 19.71 29.45
C GLN A 100 -1.20 18.30 29.65
N THR A 101 -2.52 18.15 29.58
CA THR A 101 -3.22 16.86 29.76
C THR A 101 -2.94 15.92 28.58
N LEU A 102 -3.01 16.42 27.34
CA LEU A 102 -2.61 15.68 26.13
C LEU A 102 -1.14 15.25 26.18
N LYS A 103 -0.22 16.13 26.61
CA LYS A 103 1.21 15.79 26.76
C LYS A 103 1.45 14.74 27.86
N ALA A 104 0.65 14.74 28.93
CA ALA A 104 0.71 13.70 29.95
C ALA A 104 0.22 12.35 29.41
N LEU A 105 -0.90 12.32 28.67
CA LEU A 105 -1.39 11.12 27.98
C LEU A 105 -0.37 10.57 26.96
N GLN A 106 0.23 11.43 26.13
CA GLN A 106 1.32 11.05 25.21
C GLN A 106 2.55 10.45 25.93
N THR A 107 2.77 10.83 27.19
CA THR A 107 3.82 10.26 28.04
C THR A 107 3.40 8.87 28.53
N LYS A 108 2.15 8.71 28.99
CA LYS A 108 1.60 7.42 29.44
C LYS A 108 1.56 6.38 28.33
N ILE A 109 1.17 6.77 27.11
CA ILE A 109 1.24 5.91 25.92
C ILE A 109 2.67 5.38 25.71
N LYS A 110 3.70 6.25 25.84
CA LYS A 110 5.10 5.86 25.72
C LYS A 110 5.57 4.95 26.87
N ASP A 111 5.15 5.22 28.11
CA ASP A 111 5.47 4.38 29.28
C ASP A 111 4.99 2.93 29.10
N ALA A 112 3.91 2.71 28.33
CA ALA A 112 3.30 1.41 28.07
C ALA A 112 3.78 0.72 26.77
N GLN A 113 4.65 1.36 25.97
CA GLN A 113 5.18 0.75 24.75
C GLN A 113 5.88 -0.58 25.04
N GLY A 114 5.59 -1.60 24.20
CA GLY A 114 6.11 -2.96 24.36
C GLY A 114 5.37 -3.83 25.38
N GLN A 115 4.33 -3.34 26.07
CA GLN A 115 3.45 -4.22 26.85
C GLN A 115 2.35 -4.83 25.99
N ALA A 116 2.43 -6.16 25.79
CA ALA A 116 1.46 -6.90 24.98
C ALA A 116 0.01 -6.73 25.46
N VAL A 117 -0.23 -6.75 26.79
CA VAL A 117 -1.58 -6.61 27.39
C VAL A 117 -2.18 -5.22 27.13
N LEU A 118 -1.35 -4.17 27.03
CA LEU A 118 -1.80 -2.79 26.82
C LEU A 118 -1.75 -2.35 25.35
N ALA A 119 -1.29 -3.20 24.42
CA ALA A 119 -0.99 -2.80 23.05
C ALA A 119 -2.23 -2.25 22.30
N ASP A 120 -3.36 -2.94 22.39
CA ASP A 120 -4.60 -2.56 21.71
C ASP A 120 -5.21 -1.28 22.30
N TYR A 121 -5.33 -1.24 23.64
CA TYR A 121 -5.81 -0.06 24.37
C TYR A 121 -4.93 1.18 24.14
N THR A 122 -3.60 1.02 24.15
CA THR A 122 -2.68 2.15 23.90
C THR A 122 -2.69 2.60 22.44
N GLY A 123 -2.94 1.69 21.48
CA GLY A 123 -3.21 2.04 20.08
C GLY A 123 -4.46 2.90 19.92
N ARG A 124 -5.60 2.44 20.47
CA ARG A 124 -6.86 3.19 20.55
C ARG A 124 -6.68 4.58 21.19
N LEU A 125 -5.98 4.65 22.33
CA LEU A 125 -5.71 5.88 23.05
C LEU A 125 -4.79 6.82 22.24
N GLN A 126 -3.74 6.29 21.60
CA GLN A 126 -2.80 7.09 20.82
C GLN A 126 -3.47 7.80 19.65
N ARG A 127 -4.35 7.11 18.89
CA ARG A 127 -5.09 7.73 17.79
C ARG A 127 -5.86 8.96 18.22
N ARG A 128 -6.62 8.84 19.32
CA ARG A 128 -7.50 9.89 19.83
C ARG A 128 -6.71 11.06 20.41
N VAL A 129 -5.64 10.79 21.15
CA VAL A 129 -4.73 11.81 21.69
C VAL A 129 -3.99 12.56 20.57
N GLU A 130 -3.55 11.88 19.51
CA GLU A 130 -2.92 12.52 18.34
C GLU A 130 -3.92 13.37 17.54
N ILE A 131 -5.16 12.90 17.35
CA ILE A 131 -6.21 13.71 16.70
C ILE A 131 -6.55 14.93 17.56
N ALA A 132 -6.76 14.77 18.87
CA ALA A 132 -7.08 15.88 19.77
C ALA A 132 -5.98 16.96 19.78
N ASP A 133 -4.71 16.57 19.89
CA ASP A 133 -3.55 17.47 19.80
C ASP A 133 -3.47 18.16 18.42
N ALA A 134 -3.73 17.43 17.33
CA ALA A 134 -3.71 17.99 15.99
C ALA A 134 -4.90 18.92 15.69
N VAL A 135 -6.08 18.65 16.24
CA VAL A 135 -7.25 19.53 16.22
C VAL A 135 -6.95 20.82 16.99
N LEU A 136 -6.37 20.72 18.19
CA LEU A 136 -6.02 21.87 19.00
C LEU A 136 -5.02 22.78 18.28
N LYS A 137 -3.95 22.19 17.74
CA LYS A 137 -2.97 22.89 16.87
C LYS A 137 -3.61 23.50 15.62
N THR A 138 -4.71 22.94 15.11
CA THR A 138 -5.45 23.46 13.95
C THR A 138 -6.30 24.67 14.30
N LEU A 139 -6.85 24.74 15.52
CA LEU A 139 -7.58 25.92 16.02
C LEU A 139 -6.64 27.11 16.24
N GLU A 140 -5.41 26.84 16.71
CA GLU A 140 -4.38 27.85 16.98
C GLU A 140 -3.64 28.36 15.73
N VAL A 141 -4.00 27.90 14.53
CA VAL A 141 -3.34 28.31 13.28
C VAL A 141 -3.57 29.80 13.02
N ASP A 142 -2.48 30.55 12.82
CA ASP A 142 -2.55 31.95 12.40
C ASP A 142 -3.22 32.06 11.00
N VAL A 143 -4.49 32.45 11.04
CA VAL A 143 -5.36 32.69 9.89
C VAL A 143 -4.81 33.76 8.94
N ALA A 144 -4.06 34.75 9.43
CA ALA A 144 -3.43 35.77 8.60
C ALA A 144 -2.19 35.20 7.89
N ALA A 145 -1.33 34.46 8.61
CA ALA A 145 -0.18 33.77 8.02
C ALA A 145 -0.60 32.74 6.96
N VAL A 146 -1.67 31.96 7.21
CA VAL A 146 -2.22 31.02 6.21
C VAL A 146 -2.68 31.74 4.95
N LYS A 147 -3.40 32.86 5.06
CA LYS A 147 -3.83 33.64 3.87
C LYS A 147 -2.65 34.22 3.11
N ALA A 148 -1.64 34.75 3.82
CA ALA A 148 -0.41 35.23 3.18
C ALA A 148 0.32 34.10 2.43
N ALA A 149 0.40 32.91 3.01
CA ALA A 149 0.98 31.73 2.37
C ALA A 149 0.16 31.23 1.17
N GLN A 150 -1.18 31.23 1.26
CA GLN A 150 -2.10 30.92 0.16
C GLN A 150 -1.92 31.88 -1.01
N LEU A 151 -1.94 33.20 -0.75
CA LEU A 151 -1.76 34.23 -1.76
C LEU A 151 -0.39 34.09 -2.45
N LYS A 152 0.69 33.91 -1.68
CA LYS A 152 2.05 33.66 -2.19
C LYS A 152 2.13 32.38 -3.01
N SER A 153 1.42 31.32 -2.63
CA SER A 153 1.32 30.07 -3.39
C SER A 153 0.62 30.28 -4.75
N GLN A 154 -0.45 31.06 -4.81
CA GLN A 154 -1.13 31.40 -6.07
C GLN A 154 -0.27 32.31 -6.95
N GLN A 155 0.40 33.33 -6.38
CA GLN A 155 1.41 34.15 -7.07
C GLN A 155 2.51 33.28 -7.70
N ASN A 156 3.06 32.32 -6.95
CA ASN A 156 4.06 31.36 -7.46
C ASN A 156 3.53 30.49 -8.63
N LYS A 157 2.26 30.09 -8.62
CA LYS A 157 1.65 29.35 -9.74
C LYS A 157 1.53 30.21 -10.99
N VAL A 158 1.11 31.48 -10.86
CA VAL A 158 1.08 32.43 -11.98
C VAL A 158 2.50 32.67 -12.50
N ALA A 159 3.49 32.86 -11.63
CA ALA A 159 4.89 33.04 -12.03
C ALA A 159 5.42 31.82 -12.79
N LYS A 160 5.14 30.60 -12.32
CA LYS A 160 5.51 29.35 -13.00
C LYS A 160 4.80 29.19 -14.36
N ALA A 161 3.52 29.54 -14.45
CA ALA A 161 2.76 29.49 -15.70
C ALA A 161 3.29 30.53 -16.72
N ALA A 162 3.60 31.74 -16.26
CA ALA A 162 4.19 32.81 -17.07
C ALA A 162 5.59 32.44 -17.56
N ALA A 163 6.43 31.83 -16.70
CA ALA A 163 7.76 31.34 -17.09
C ALA A 163 7.68 30.19 -18.10
N ALA A 164 6.75 29.24 -17.92
CA ALA A 164 6.53 28.16 -18.88
C ALA A 164 6.02 28.68 -20.24
N LEU A 165 5.10 29.66 -20.24
CA LEU A 165 4.63 30.29 -21.46
C LEU A 165 5.74 31.10 -22.14
N LYS A 166 6.52 31.88 -21.40
CA LYS A 166 7.65 32.64 -21.95
C LYS A 166 8.66 31.70 -22.60
N LYS A 167 9.12 30.64 -21.91
CA LYS A 167 10.05 29.64 -22.47
C LYS A 167 9.52 28.98 -23.75
N TYR A 168 8.21 28.78 -23.84
CA TYR A 168 7.55 28.24 -25.03
C TYR A 168 7.47 29.25 -26.19
N LEU A 169 7.29 30.55 -25.90
CA LEU A 169 7.32 31.62 -26.89
C LEU A 169 8.74 31.91 -27.37
N ASP A 170 9.73 31.89 -26.48
CA ASP A 170 11.16 32.10 -26.77
C ASP A 170 11.71 31.10 -27.81
N SER A 171 11.03 29.97 -28.05
CA SER A 171 11.39 28.97 -29.08
C SER A 171 10.74 29.24 -30.46
N MET A 172 10.24 30.45 -30.73
CA MET A 172 9.53 30.81 -31.96
C MET A 172 9.95 32.17 -32.49
N ASP A 173 10.12 32.30 -33.81
CA ASP A 173 10.64 33.51 -34.47
C ASP A 173 9.85 34.80 -34.14
N ASN A 174 8.53 34.69 -34.01
CA ASN A 174 7.63 35.80 -33.64
C ASN A 174 7.16 35.75 -32.18
N GLY A 175 7.84 34.98 -31.32
CA GLY A 175 7.45 34.78 -29.92
C GLY A 175 7.50 36.04 -29.06
N ASN A 176 8.50 36.91 -29.29
CA ASN A 176 8.69 38.14 -28.49
C ASN A 176 7.47 39.08 -28.56
N SER A 177 6.84 39.23 -29.73
CA SER A 177 5.62 40.04 -29.88
C SER A 177 4.47 39.55 -28.98
N TRP A 178 4.41 38.25 -28.69
CA TRP A 178 3.44 37.68 -27.73
C TRP A 178 3.88 37.83 -26.27
N VAL A 179 5.18 37.79 -26.00
CA VAL A 179 5.75 38.09 -24.67
C VAL A 179 5.43 39.54 -24.27
N ASP A 180 5.56 40.48 -25.20
CA ASP A 180 5.25 41.90 -25.01
C ASP A 180 3.73 42.16 -24.96
N TYR A 181 2.95 41.58 -25.89
CA TYR A 181 1.48 41.70 -25.87
C TYR A 181 0.87 41.18 -24.56
N LEU A 182 1.41 40.10 -23.99
CA LEU A 182 0.99 39.56 -22.69
C LEU A 182 1.79 40.12 -21.50
N GLN A 183 2.72 41.05 -21.72
CA GLN A 183 3.51 41.71 -20.67
C GLN A 183 4.15 40.72 -19.69
N LEU A 184 4.65 39.57 -20.20
CA LEU A 184 5.11 38.47 -19.35
C LEU A 184 6.37 38.84 -18.54
N ASN A 185 7.20 39.74 -19.06
CA ASN A 185 8.38 40.25 -18.37
C ASN A 185 7.98 41.11 -17.15
N ASP A 186 7.02 42.02 -17.32
CA ASP A 186 6.45 42.82 -16.23
C ASP A 186 5.79 41.93 -15.18
N LEU A 187 5.01 40.93 -15.62
CA LEU A 187 4.35 39.98 -14.73
C LEU A 187 5.35 39.19 -13.88
N GLN A 188 6.45 38.73 -14.48
CA GLN A 188 7.52 38.04 -13.75
C GLN A 188 8.29 38.96 -12.81
N LYS A 189 8.44 40.25 -13.14
CA LYS A 189 9.08 41.26 -12.29
C LYS A 189 8.25 41.55 -11.04
N GLU A 190 6.95 41.84 -11.21
CA GLU A 190 6.07 42.16 -10.07
C GLU A 190 5.83 40.96 -9.15
N LEU A 191 5.71 39.75 -9.72
CA LEU A 191 5.61 38.51 -8.94
C LEU A 191 6.90 38.13 -8.20
N LYS A 192 8.07 38.66 -8.59
CA LYS A 192 9.35 38.42 -7.89
C LYS A 192 9.62 39.39 -6.76
N ASN A 193 9.32 40.67 -6.97
CA ASN A 193 9.86 41.73 -6.12
C ASN A 193 8.88 42.21 -5.04
N SER A 194 7.58 41.88 -5.14
CA SER A 194 6.54 42.27 -4.16
C SER A 194 6.39 43.80 -3.94
N TYR A 195 6.76 44.63 -4.93
CA TYR A 195 6.82 46.09 -4.78
C TYR A 195 5.44 46.77 -4.69
N SER A 196 4.43 46.29 -5.43
CA SER A 196 3.10 46.90 -5.44
C SER A 196 1.99 45.88 -5.72
N GLU A 197 1.11 45.67 -4.73
CA GLU A 197 -0.10 44.85 -4.91
C GLU A 197 -1.06 45.46 -5.94
N VAL A 198 -1.09 46.79 -6.05
CA VAL A 198 -1.95 47.52 -7.00
C VAL A 198 -1.52 47.26 -8.44
N GLU A 199 -0.23 47.40 -8.74
CA GLU A 199 0.31 47.24 -10.11
C GLU A 199 0.18 45.79 -10.58
N LEU A 200 0.48 44.81 -9.71
CA LEU A 200 0.25 43.39 -10.00
C LEU A 200 -1.24 43.12 -10.30
N MET A 201 -2.16 43.66 -9.50
CA MET A 201 -3.59 43.43 -9.68
C MET A 201 -4.13 44.07 -10.96
N ASP A 202 -3.64 45.23 -11.38
CA ASP A 202 -4.04 45.85 -12.64
C ASP A 202 -3.46 45.12 -13.85
N LEU A 203 -2.23 44.61 -13.77
CA LEU A 203 -1.64 43.75 -14.78
C LEU A 203 -2.41 42.43 -14.94
N LEU A 204 -2.82 41.81 -13.84
CA LEU A 204 -3.66 40.60 -13.86
C LEU A 204 -5.05 40.86 -14.48
N LYS A 205 -5.69 42.00 -14.16
CA LYS A 205 -6.97 42.43 -14.79
C LYS A 205 -6.80 42.63 -16.30
N SER A 206 -5.71 43.29 -16.72
CA SER A 206 -5.34 43.48 -18.13
C SER A 206 -5.19 42.15 -18.85
N LEU A 207 -4.46 41.20 -18.26
CA LEU A 207 -4.29 39.85 -18.80
C LEU A 207 -5.61 39.08 -18.90
N LYS A 208 -6.45 39.10 -17.86
CA LYS A 208 -7.78 38.49 -17.89
C LYS A 208 -8.61 39.05 -19.06
N LYS A 209 -8.60 40.37 -19.26
CA LYS A 209 -9.30 41.03 -20.37
C LYS A 209 -8.79 40.54 -21.73
N LYS A 210 -7.46 40.50 -21.94
CA LYS A 210 -6.84 39.98 -23.18
C LYS A 210 -7.25 38.53 -23.48
N PHE A 211 -7.32 37.67 -22.45
CA PHE A 211 -7.81 36.28 -22.62
C PHE A 211 -9.31 36.19 -22.93
N GLU A 212 -10.14 37.05 -22.35
CA GLU A 212 -11.59 37.11 -22.65
C GLU A 212 -11.86 37.66 -24.07
N GLU A 213 -11.07 38.63 -24.52
CA GLU A 213 -11.17 39.23 -25.85
C GLU A 213 -10.58 38.36 -26.97
N ARG A 214 -9.99 37.18 -26.67
CA ARG A 214 -9.39 36.27 -27.67
C ARG A 214 -10.33 35.90 -28.83
N GLY A 215 -11.64 35.88 -28.60
CA GLY A 215 -12.64 35.59 -29.63
C GLY A 215 -12.84 36.73 -30.64
N ALA A 216 -12.51 37.97 -30.26
CA ALA A 216 -12.66 39.17 -31.08
C ALA A 216 -11.46 39.44 -32.00
N LEU A 217 -10.37 38.66 -31.90
CA LEU A 217 -9.26 38.72 -32.84
C LEU A 217 -9.76 38.39 -34.26
N THR A 218 -9.38 39.23 -35.23
CA THR A 218 -9.82 39.12 -36.63
C THR A 218 -9.11 37.99 -37.40
N ASP A 219 -7.85 37.70 -37.04
CA ASP A 219 -7.03 36.63 -37.62
C ASP A 219 -7.38 35.26 -37.00
N ALA A 220 -7.70 34.28 -37.85
CA ALA A 220 -8.11 32.95 -37.42
C ALA A 220 -6.97 32.07 -36.88
N GLU A 221 -5.75 32.20 -37.40
CA GLU A 221 -4.59 31.42 -36.93
C GLU A 221 -4.04 32.02 -35.62
N GLN A 222 -4.11 33.35 -35.43
CA GLN A 222 -3.83 33.97 -34.13
C GLN A 222 -4.79 33.46 -33.05
N ARG A 223 -6.10 33.35 -33.33
CA ARG A 223 -7.07 32.75 -32.40
C ARG A 223 -6.73 31.31 -32.04
N LYS A 224 -6.34 30.50 -33.02
CA LYS A 224 -5.96 29.09 -32.84
C LYS A 224 -4.66 28.95 -32.03
N PHE A 225 -3.70 29.84 -32.26
CA PHE A 225 -2.45 29.93 -31.50
C PHE A 225 -2.70 30.32 -30.04
N PHE A 226 -3.50 31.36 -29.80
CA PHE A 226 -3.78 31.88 -28.46
C PHE A 226 -4.66 30.93 -27.59
N ASN A 227 -5.25 29.90 -28.20
CA ASN A 227 -5.98 28.83 -27.51
C ASN A 227 -5.12 27.60 -27.15
N ARG A 228 -3.79 27.61 -27.39
CA ARG A 228 -2.91 26.48 -27.03
C ARG A 228 -2.81 26.28 -25.49
N PRO A 229 -2.53 25.06 -25.00
CA PRO A 229 -2.60 24.73 -23.56
C PRO A 229 -1.76 25.63 -22.63
N GLN A 230 -0.63 26.14 -23.11
CA GLN A 230 0.26 27.02 -22.35
C GLN A 230 -0.43 28.34 -21.98
N PHE A 231 -1.18 28.93 -22.92
CA PHE A 231 -1.99 30.14 -22.69
C PHE A 231 -3.18 29.85 -21.78
N GLN A 232 -3.90 28.75 -22.00
CA GLN A 232 -5.02 28.33 -21.17
C GLN A 232 -4.60 28.08 -19.71
N ASN A 233 -3.39 27.56 -19.49
CA ASN A 233 -2.83 27.37 -18.15
C ASN A 233 -2.54 28.72 -17.45
N LEU A 234 -1.93 29.67 -18.16
CA LEU A 234 -1.72 31.02 -17.62
C LEU A 234 -3.08 31.69 -17.31
N GLU A 235 -4.02 31.68 -18.26
CA GLU A 235 -5.39 32.18 -18.07
C GLU A 235 -6.05 31.59 -16.81
N LYS A 236 -5.98 30.27 -16.63
CA LYS A 236 -6.53 29.57 -15.46
C LYS A 236 -5.92 30.06 -14.16
N THR A 237 -4.58 30.20 -14.10
CA THR A 237 -3.90 30.68 -12.89
C THR A 237 -4.17 32.15 -12.58
N VAL A 238 -4.21 33.02 -13.60
CA VAL A 238 -4.56 34.45 -13.47
C VAL A 238 -6.00 34.61 -12.97
N ARG A 239 -6.96 33.86 -13.54
CA ARG A 239 -8.36 33.85 -13.09
C ARG A 239 -8.51 33.37 -11.64
N ALA A 240 -7.72 32.38 -11.22
CA ALA A 240 -7.74 31.89 -9.84
C ALA A 240 -7.22 32.95 -8.85
N LEU A 241 -6.04 33.54 -9.12
CA LEU A 241 -5.47 34.59 -8.27
C LEU A 241 -6.42 35.80 -8.16
N LEU A 242 -7.01 36.25 -9.28
CA LEU A 242 -8.01 37.33 -9.27
C LEU A 242 -9.33 36.99 -8.55
N ALA A 243 -9.65 35.71 -8.36
CA ALA A 243 -10.81 35.29 -7.57
C ALA A 243 -10.50 35.35 -6.08
N ASP A 244 -9.32 34.85 -5.67
CA ASP A 244 -8.87 34.79 -4.28
C ASP A 244 -8.56 36.19 -3.71
N SER A 245 -8.07 37.12 -4.54
CA SER A 245 -7.78 38.52 -4.18
C SER A 245 -9.01 39.43 -4.09
N LYS A 246 -10.25 38.91 -4.20
CA LYS A 246 -11.46 39.76 -4.05
C LYS A 246 -11.70 40.11 -2.57
N PRO A 247 -11.97 41.39 -2.23
CA PRO A 247 -12.35 41.77 -0.87
C PRO A 247 -13.54 40.94 -0.35
N GLY A 248 -13.32 40.19 0.73
CA GLY A 248 -14.32 39.34 1.36
C GLY A 248 -14.46 37.91 0.83
N ALA A 249 -13.80 37.54 -0.28
CA ALA A 249 -13.84 36.17 -0.80
C ALA A 249 -13.08 35.14 0.06
N THR A 250 -12.13 35.63 0.88
CA THR A 250 -11.18 34.83 1.68
C THR A 250 -11.25 35.17 3.18
N LYS A 251 -12.47 35.30 3.72
CA LYS A 251 -12.68 35.22 5.17
C LYS A 251 -12.83 33.75 5.58
N ILE A 252 -11.70 33.13 5.96
CA ILE A 252 -11.68 31.88 6.75
C ILE A 252 -12.63 32.08 7.92
N ASP A 253 -13.65 31.24 7.98
CA ASP A 253 -14.71 31.30 8.97
C ASP A 253 -14.37 30.34 10.12
N ALA A 254 -13.84 30.88 11.22
CA ALA A 254 -13.45 30.11 12.39
C ALA A 254 -14.63 29.31 12.98
N GLY A 255 -15.86 29.79 12.82
CA GLY A 255 -17.07 29.06 13.21
C GLY A 255 -17.29 27.81 12.35
N LYS A 256 -17.15 27.93 11.02
CA LYS A 256 -17.18 26.76 10.12
C LYS A 256 -16.03 25.81 10.38
N VAL A 257 -14.81 26.30 10.56
CA VAL A 257 -13.63 25.47 10.89
C VAL A 257 -13.93 24.64 12.13
N ARG A 258 -14.40 25.27 13.22
CA ARG A 258 -14.81 24.57 14.44
C ARG A 258 -15.90 23.52 14.17
N THR A 259 -16.98 23.88 13.45
CA THR A 259 -18.06 22.94 13.10
C THR A 259 -17.57 21.74 12.30
N GLN A 260 -16.66 21.93 11.35
CA GLN A 260 -16.10 20.82 10.57
C GLN A 260 -15.09 19.99 11.38
N LEU A 261 -14.37 20.58 12.36
CA LEU A 261 -13.56 19.82 13.31
C LEU A 261 -14.42 18.97 14.24
N THR A 262 -15.53 19.50 14.79
CA THR A 262 -16.52 18.71 15.54
C THR A 262 -17.07 17.57 14.68
N THR A 263 -17.50 17.86 13.44
CA THR A 263 -18.03 16.85 12.53
C THR A 263 -17.00 15.77 12.21
N LEU A 264 -15.73 16.14 11.99
CA LEU A 264 -14.64 15.20 11.78
C LEU A 264 -14.44 14.30 13.00
N VAL A 265 -14.27 14.87 14.20
CA VAL A 265 -14.00 14.11 15.43
C VAL A 265 -15.16 13.18 15.76
N SER A 266 -16.41 13.67 15.82
CA SER A 266 -17.56 12.81 16.16
C SER A 266 -17.77 11.66 15.18
N ASN A 267 -17.46 11.84 13.89
CA ASN A 267 -17.54 10.74 12.91
C ASN A 267 -16.33 9.80 12.96
N LEU A 268 -15.18 10.22 13.47
CA LEU A 268 -14.05 9.32 13.74
C LEU A 268 -14.33 8.46 14.98
N GLU A 269 -14.85 9.03 16.07
CA GLU A 269 -15.23 8.27 17.27
C GLU A 269 -16.31 7.21 16.96
N GLU A 270 -17.37 7.61 16.23
CA GLU A 270 -18.40 6.65 15.80
C GLU A 270 -17.84 5.63 14.78
N TYR A 271 -16.81 5.98 13.99
CA TYR A 271 -16.13 5.02 13.12
C TYR A 271 -15.32 3.98 13.91
N GLU A 272 -14.55 4.38 14.93
CA GLU A 272 -13.81 3.44 15.79
C GLU A 272 -14.75 2.37 16.40
N ALA A 273 -15.91 2.82 16.92
CA ALA A 273 -16.91 1.95 17.53
C ALA A 273 -17.63 1.02 16.52
N THR A 274 -17.94 1.50 15.30
CA THR A 274 -18.88 0.82 14.38
C THR A 274 -18.29 0.32 13.07
N GLN A 275 -17.11 0.81 12.68
CA GLN A 275 -16.47 0.57 11.37
C GLN A 275 -17.38 0.91 10.15
N SER A 276 -18.34 1.83 10.32
CA SER A 276 -19.35 2.15 9.31
C SER A 276 -18.82 3.03 8.17
N ASN A 277 -19.21 2.69 6.92
CA ASN A 277 -18.90 3.49 5.72
C ASN A 277 -19.47 4.90 5.81
N LYS A 278 -20.62 5.07 6.47
CA LYS A 278 -21.29 6.37 6.60
C LYS A 278 -20.41 7.36 7.38
N ASN A 279 -19.85 6.91 8.49
CA ASN A 279 -19.07 7.76 9.39
C ASN A 279 -17.67 8.02 8.79
N ALA A 280 -17.06 7.01 8.17
CA ALA A 280 -15.89 7.20 7.30
C ALA A 280 -16.13 8.28 6.24
N PHE A 281 -17.25 8.22 5.51
CA PHE A 281 -17.59 9.18 4.46
C PHE A 281 -17.78 10.61 5.00
N GLU A 282 -18.54 10.78 6.09
CA GLU A 282 -18.79 12.10 6.66
C GLU A 282 -17.52 12.70 7.33
N ALA A 283 -16.67 11.88 7.96
CA ALA A 283 -15.33 12.30 8.41
C ALA A 283 -14.46 12.76 7.23
N ARG A 284 -14.39 11.97 6.15
CA ARG A 284 -13.65 12.30 4.93
C ARG A 284 -14.15 13.58 4.26
N LYS A 285 -15.47 13.80 4.25
CA LYS A 285 -16.15 15.00 3.74
C LYS A 285 -15.86 16.23 4.60
N ALA A 286 -15.91 16.11 5.93
CA ALA A 286 -15.53 17.18 6.85
C ALA A 286 -14.06 17.59 6.68
N TYR A 287 -13.15 16.61 6.56
CA TYR A 287 -11.75 16.86 6.25
C TYR A 287 -11.55 17.51 4.87
N ALA A 288 -12.31 17.11 3.85
CA ALA A 288 -12.27 17.74 2.53
C ALA A 288 -12.74 19.20 2.55
N LEU A 289 -13.74 19.54 3.36
CA LEU A 289 -14.21 20.92 3.58
C LEU A 289 -13.17 21.74 4.37
N LEU A 290 -12.59 21.18 5.44
CA LEU A 290 -11.47 21.79 6.16
C LEU A 290 -10.32 22.13 5.21
N ARG A 291 -9.96 21.23 4.28
CA ARG A 291 -8.89 21.49 3.30
C ARG A 291 -9.18 22.62 2.32
N GLN A 292 -10.46 22.97 2.11
CA GLN A 292 -10.86 24.11 1.29
C GLN A 292 -10.75 25.42 2.09
N GLU A 293 -11.22 25.42 3.34
CA GLU A 293 -11.16 26.60 4.23
C GLU A 293 -9.72 26.91 4.71
N LEU A 294 -8.95 25.89 5.10
CA LEU A 294 -7.60 26.00 5.68
C LEU A 294 -6.49 25.43 4.77
N ALA A 295 -6.54 25.72 3.47
CA ALA A 295 -5.51 25.26 2.53
C ALA A 295 -4.09 25.70 2.98
N GLY A 296 -3.24 24.74 3.37
CA GLY A 296 -1.88 24.96 3.89
C GLY A 296 -1.77 25.12 5.41
N GLY A 297 -2.89 25.27 6.14
CA GLY A 297 -2.90 25.34 7.61
C GLY A 297 -3.06 23.99 8.32
N LEU A 298 -3.49 22.95 7.60
CA LEU A 298 -3.86 21.64 8.17
C LEU A 298 -2.73 20.62 8.31
N GLU A 299 -1.44 20.99 8.26
CA GLU A 299 -0.39 19.96 8.27
C GLU A 299 -0.37 19.10 9.56
N PRO A 300 -0.63 19.63 10.78
CA PRO A 300 -0.77 18.81 11.98
C PRO A 300 -1.90 17.77 11.84
N LEU A 301 -3.11 18.21 11.48
CA LEU A 301 -4.27 17.34 11.29
C LEU A 301 -4.10 16.35 10.14
N THR A 302 -3.47 16.78 9.06
CA THR A 302 -3.14 15.93 7.91
C THR A 302 -2.13 14.85 8.30
N THR A 303 -1.18 15.15 9.17
CA THR A 303 -0.20 14.18 9.68
C THR A 303 -0.86 13.19 10.63
N ALA A 304 -1.63 13.66 11.62
CA ALA A 304 -2.35 12.77 12.54
C ALA A 304 -3.33 11.84 11.80
N LEU A 305 -4.09 12.37 10.82
CA LEU A 305 -4.96 11.53 9.98
C LEU A 305 -4.16 10.57 9.09
N ARG A 306 -3.01 10.97 8.54
CA ARG A 306 -2.13 10.06 7.76
C ARG A 306 -1.59 8.90 8.59
N ASN A 307 -1.20 9.15 9.83
CA ASN A 307 -0.65 8.13 10.72
C ASN A 307 -1.71 7.12 11.18
N ASN A 308 -2.92 7.63 11.46
CA ASN A 308 -3.95 6.90 12.22
C ASN A 308 -5.16 6.43 11.38
N TYR A 309 -5.45 7.06 10.23
CA TYR A 309 -6.65 6.75 9.44
C TYR A 309 -6.46 6.74 7.91
N PHE A 310 -5.34 7.23 7.36
CA PHE A 310 -5.04 7.19 5.92
C PHE A 310 -3.74 6.42 5.60
N ASN A 311 -3.26 5.56 6.51
CA ASN A 311 -2.01 4.81 6.33
C ASN A 311 -2.18 3.62 5.37
N TYR A 312 -1.09 2.96 5.00
CA TYR A 312 -1.12 1.69 4.25
C TYR A 312 -1.82 0.61 5.07
N ASN A 313 -2.83 -0.06 4.49
CA ASN A 313 -3.69 -1.05 5.15
C ASN A 313 -3.45 -2.52 4.72
N LEU A 314 -2.54 -2.74 3.78
CA LEU A 314 -1.88 -4.04 3.56
C LEU A 314 -0.36 -3.83 3.59
N ARG A 315 0.34 -4.71 4.32
CA ARG A 315 1.81 -4.72 4.38
C ARG A 315 2.28 -6.16 4.21
N VAL A 316 3.34 -6.34 3.43
CA VAL A 316 4.05 -7.62 3.27
C VAL A 316 5.52 -7.35 3.48
N MET A 317 6.15 -8.13 4.35
CA MET A 317 7.60 -8.25 4.47
C MET A 317 8.02 -9.65 4.01
N VAL A 318 9.14 -9.74 3.31
CA VAL A 318 9.74 -11.01 2.88
C VAL A 318 11.23 -10.97 3.19
N ALA A 319 11.73 -11.96 3.91
CA ALA A 319 13.15 -12.11 4.21
C ALA A 319 13.94 -12.70 3.02
N GLU A 320 15.22 -12.37 2.93
CA GLU A 320 16.11 -12.87 1.88
C GLU A 320 16.26 -14.40 1.92
N ASP A 321 16.52 -14.95 3.12
CA ASP A 321 16.65 -16.39 3.35
C ASP A 321 15.46 -17.20 2.82
N PHE A 322 14.24 -16.66 2.96
CA PHE A 322 13.02 -17.28 2.44
C PHE A 322 13.03 -17.31 0.91
N ILE A 323 13.36 -16.19 0.26
CA ILE A 323 13.44 -16.12 -1.21
C ILE A 323 14.58 -17.00 -1.73
N ASN A 324 15.74 -17.01 -1.08
CA ASN A 324 16.84 -17.89 -1.42
C ASN A 324 16.40 -19.36 -1.38
N ARG A 325 15.78 -19.84 -0.30
CA ARG A 325 15.23 -21.21 -0.23
C ARG A 325 14.17 -21.48 -1.31
N LEU A 326 13.33 -20.49 -1.62
CA LEU A 326 12.25 -20.61 -2.60
C LEU A 326 12.77 -20.78 -4.03
N ILE A 327 13.77 -19.97 -4.42
CA ILE A 327 14.28 -19.92 -5.79
C ILE A 327 15.46 -20.85 -6.03
N HIS A 328 16.20 -21.25 -4.99
CA HIS A 328 17.48 -21.96 -5.11
C HIS A 328 17.32 -23.10 -6.12
N ASP A 329 18.08 -23.00 -7.20
CA ASP A 329 18.10 -24.01 -8.24
C ASP A 329 19.55 -24.30 -8.60
N SER A 330 19.80 -25.58 -8.79
CA SER A 330 21.10 -26.12 -9.14
C SER A 330 20.92 -26.94 -10.40
N THR A 331 21.64 -26.54 -11.45
CA THR A 331 21.64 -27.18 -12.76
C THR A 331 23.04 -27.73 -13.02
N CYS A 332 23.12 -28.93 -13.60
CA CYS A 332 24.39 -29.52 -14.03
C CYS A 332 24.30 -29.85 -15.51
N GLU A 333 25.21 -29.31 -16.31
CA GLU A 333 25.21 -29.42 -17.75
C GLU A 333 26.51 -30.02 -18.27
N THR A 334 26.40 -31.08 -19.07
CA THR A 334 27.54 -31.73 -19.71
C THR A 334 27.60 -31.40 -21.19
N GLY A 335 28.79 -31.16 -21.73
CA GLY A 335 28.96 -30.95 -23.16
C GLY A 335 30.40 -31.10 -23.65
N PRO A 336 30.61 -31.25 -24.96
CA PRO A 336 31.94 -31.32 -25.55
C PRO A 336 32.68 -29.98 -25.42
N VAL A 337 34.00 -30.06 -25.36
CA VAL A 337 34.93 -28.95 -25.58
C VAL A 337 35.56 -29.15 -26.96
N VAL A 338 35.46 -28.14 -27.82
CA VAL A 338 36.17 -28.08 -29.12
C VAL A 338 36.63 -26.63 -29.33
N ASP A 339 37.94 -26.39 -29.32
CA ASP A 339 38.52 -25.05 -29.47
C ASP A 339 39.94 -25.10 -30.08
N CYS A 340 40.50 -23.95 -30.41
CA CYS A 340 41.90 -23.78 -30.77
C CYS A 340 42.56 -22.77 -29.83
N ILE A 341 43.42 -23.25 -28.92
CA ILE A 341 44.04 -22.45 -27.87
C ILE A 341 45.56 -22.43 -28.10
N LEU A 342 46.13 -21.24 -28.31
CA LEU A 342 47.57 -21.03 -28.55
C LEU A 342 48.17 -21.94 -29.66
N GLY A 343 47.36 -22.26 -30.68
CA GLY A 343 47.75 -23.12 -31.80
C GLY A 343 47.64 -24.63 -31.54
N ALA A 344 47.19 -25.05 -30.36
CA ALA A 344 46.78 -26.43 -30.09
C ALA A 344 45.30 -26.61 -30.40
N TYR A 345 44.95 -27.69 -31.11
CA TYR A 345 43.56 -28.11 -31.28
C TYR A 345 43.12 -28.86 -30.01
N VAL A 346 42.16 -28.29 -29.29
CA VAL A 346 41.71 -28.78 -27.98
C VAL A 346 40.36 -29.46 -28.11
N THR A 347 40.31 -30.74 -27.75
CA THR A 347 39.06 -31.53 -27.69
C THR A 347 38.89 -32.18 -26.33
N GLY A 348 37.66 -32.35 -25.87
CA GLY A 348 37.38 -32.96 -24.57
C GLY A 348 35.92 -32.90 -24.17
N ASN A 349 35.66 -33.08 -22.87
CA ASN A 349 34.35 -32.94 -22.25
C ASN A 349 34.42 -31.98 -21.07
N GLN A 350 33.28 -31.36 -20.74
CA GLN A 350 33.13 -30.55 -19.53
C GLN A 350 31.79 -30.83 -18.86
N ALA A 351 31.74 -30.62 -17.55
CA ALA A 351 30.53 -30.58 -16.75
C ALA A 351 30.52 -29.26 -15.96
N THR A 352 29.48 -28.45 -16.15
CA THR A 352 29.27 -27.18 -15.46
C THR A 352 28.09 -27.32 -14.51
N THR A 353 28.34 -27.15 -13.21
CA THR A 353 27.29 -27.01 -12.20
C THR A 353 27.12 -25.53 -11.87
N THR A 354 25.88 -25.04 -11.90
CA THR A 354 25.54 -23.65 -11.55
C THR A 354 24.39 -23.60 -10.56
N GLU A 355 24.51 -22.71 -9.58
CA GLU A 355 23.54 -22.43 -8.54
C GLU A 355 23.09 -20.97 -8.61
N ILE A 356 21.78 -20.75 -8.55
CA ILE A 356 21.17 -19.41 -8.55
C ILE A 356 20.68 -19.06 -7.15
N GLY A 357 20.99 -17.84 -6.72
CA GLY A 357 20.49 -17.23 -5.49
C GLY A 357 20.03 -15.79 -5.70
N VAL A 358 19.72 -15.12 -4.60
CA VAL A 358 19.31 -13.72 -4.49
C VAL A 358 20.09 -13.04 -3.38
N ASP A 359 20.38 -11.76 -3.57
CA ASP A 359 21.08 -10.88 -2.63
C ASP A 359 20.38 -9.51 -2.66
N PHE A 360 19.65 -9.16 -1.60
CA PHE A 360 18.84 -7.94 -1.53
C PHE A 360 19.73 -6.70 -1.36
N LYS A 361 19.33 -5.60 -2.02
CA LYS A 361 20.09 -4.34 -1.99
C LYS A 361 19.22 -3.23 -1.41
N PRO A 362 19.75 -2.41 -0.47
CA PRO A 362 19.00 -1.27 0.07
C PRO A 362 18.43 -0.32 -1.00
N SER A 363 17.14 0.01 -0.86
CA SER A 363 16.43 1.03 -1.65
C SER A 363 15.19 1.53 -0.90
N ASP A 364 15.01 2.85 -0.82
CA ASP A 364 13.85 3.49 -0.16
C ASP A 364 12.59 3.58 -1.07
N SER A 365 12.71 3.24 -2.35
CA SER A 365 11.66 3.47 -3.36
C SER A 365 11.40 2.33 -4.34
N THR A 366 12.23 1.29 -4.34
CA THR A 366 12.08 0.08 -5.19
C THR A 366 12.30 -1.18 -4.36
N LEU A 367 11.83 -2.32 -4.85
CA LEU A 367 12.41 -3.61 -4.46
C LEU A 367 13.65 -3.80 -5.33
N ARG A 368 14.84 -3.88 -4.73
CA ARG A 368 16.11 -4.03 -5.43
C ARG A 368 16.85 -5.24 -4.92
N PHE A 369 17.33 -6.08 -5.83
CA PHE A 369 18.07 -7.29 -5.51
C PHE A 369 18.89 -7.74 -6.71
N ASP A 370 20.02 -8.40 -6.43
CA ASP A 370 20.82 -9.06 -7.45
C ASP A 370 20.42 -10.54 -7.50
N LEU A 371 20.19 -11.08 -8.70
CA LEU A 371 20.28 -12.53 -8.89
C LEU A 371 21.76 -12.90 -8.91
N THR A 372 22.16 -13.78 -7.99
CA THR A 372 23.52 -14.29 -7.91
C THR A 372 23.65 -15.60 -8.68
N LEU A 373 24.74 -15.72 -9.43
CA LEU A 373 25.16 -16.94 -10.11
C LEU A 373 26.45 -17.40 -9.45
N ASN A 374 26.49 -18.64 -8.96
CA ASN A 374 27.71 -19.31 -8.53
C ASN A 374 27.85 -20.61 -9.30
N GLY A 375 29.07 -21.05 -9.62
CA GLY A 375 29.23 -22.29 -10.36
C GLY A 375 30.66 -22.81 -10.46
N VAL A 376 30.75 -24.06 -10.92
CA VAL A 376 32.00 -24.79 -11.14
C VAL A 376 31.93 -25.51 -12.48
N THR A 377 32.88 -25.25 -13.37
CA THR A 377 33.11 -26.08 -14.56
C THR A 377 34.32 -26.98 -14.33
N ASN A 378 34.09 -28.29 -14.34
CA ASN A 378 35.14 -29.29 -14.44
C ASN A 378 35.31 -29.68 -15.90
N SER A 379 36.54 -29.83 -16.38
CA SER A 379 36.82 -30.27 -17.76
C SER A 379 37.96 -31.27 -17.86
N GLU A 380 37.88 -32.16 -18.84
CA GLU A 380 38.93 -33.08 -19.22
C GLU A 380 39.19 -32.88 -20.72
N THR A 381 40.39 -32.41 -21.06
CA THR A 381 40.73 -31.98 -22.42
C THR A 381 42.08 -32.49 -22.88
N SER A 382 42.21 -32.70 -24.18
CA SER A 382 43.46 -33.00 -24.88
C SER A 382 43.76 -31.92 -25.90
N GLY A 383 44.87 -31.19 -25.71
CA GLY A 383 45.36 -30.18 -26.63
C GLY A 383 46.47 -30.73 -27.51
N THR A 384 46.23 -30.87 -28.82
CA THR A 384 47.18 -31.47 -29.76
C THR A 384 47.83 -30.43 -30.67
N THR A 385 49.16 -30.52 -30.81
CA THR A 385 49.99 -29.71 -31.72
C THR A 385 50.77 -30.63 -32.67
N SER A 386 51.55 -30.06 -33.58
CA SER A 386 52.46 -30.83 -34.44
C SER A 386 53.64 -31.48 -33.69
N GLN A 387 53.85 -31.17 -32.41
CA GLN A 387 54.99 -31.63 -31.60
C GLN A 387 54.59 -32.53 -30.43
N ALA A 388 53.50 -32.21 -29.74
CA ALA A 388 52.99 -32.91 -28.56
C ALA A 388 51.47 -32.82 -28.41
N THR A 389 50.89 -33.79 -27.69
CA THR A 389 49.53 -33.76 -27.14
C THR A 389 49.62 -33.61 -25.62
N ILE A 390 48.90 -32.65 -25.06
CA ILE A 390 48.84 -32.36 -23.62
C ILE A 390 47.47 -32.76 -23.10
N TYR A 391 47.41 -33.48 -21.98
CA TYR A 391 46.18 -33.79 -21.27
C TYR A 391 46.03 -32.86 -20.06
N THR A 392 44.88 -32.19 -19.97
CA THR A 392 44.60 -31.17 -18.97
C THR A 392 43.27 -31.46 -18.27
N SER A 393 43.30 -31.46 -16.94
CA SER A 393 42.11 -31.37 -16.10
C SER A 393 41.92 -29.90 -15.68
N GLY A 394 40.76 -29.33 -16.00
CA GLY A 394 40.39 -27.96 -15.66
C GLY A 394 39.37 -27.92 -14.52
N HIS A 395 39.55 -27.01 -13.58
CA HIS A 395 38.61 -26.69 -12.52
C HIS A 395 38.42 -25.17 -12.47
N HIS A 396 37.31 -24.69 -13.01
CA HIS A 396 37.04 -23.27 -13.17
C HIS A 396 35.90 -22.87 -12.25
N GLN A 397 36.12 -21.85 -11.41
CA GLN A 397 35.06 -21.26 -10.60
C GLN A 397 34.42 -20.11 -11.38
N ILE A 398 33.10 -20.03 -11.33
CA ILE A 398 32.28 -19.02 -12.00
C ILE A 398 31.49 -18.28 -10.93
N TRP A 399 31.44 -16.96 -11.02
CA TRP A 399 30.49 -16.16 -10.26
C TRP A 399 29.96 -15.01 -11.11
N GLY A 400 28.78 -14.52 -10.80
CA GLY A 400 28.17 -13.41 -11.51
C GLY A 400 26.95 -12.85 -10.81
N THR A 401 26.51 -11.69 -11.27
CA THR A 401 25.31 -11.02 -10.76
C THR A 401 24.51 -10.38 -11.89
N LYS A 402 23.20 -10.26 -11.70
CA LYS A 402 22.30 -9.47 -12.53
C LYS A 402 21.36 -8.67 -11.63
N GLU A 403 21.52 -7.34 -11.62
CA GLU A 403 20.70 -6.45 -10.81
C GLU A 403 19.27 -6.36 -11.35
N ILE A 404 18.29 -6.47 -10.45
CA ILE A 404 16.86 -6.35 -10.71
C ILE A 404 16.27 -5.27 -9.81
N ASN A 405 15.48 -4.38 -10.40
CA ASN A 405 14.68 -3.38 -9.68
C ASN A 405 13.20 -3.53 -10.05
N PHE A 406 12.31 -3.35 -9.07
CA PHE A 406 10.87 -3.29 -9.26
C PHE A 406 10.29 -2.03 -8.62
N ASP A 407 9.55 -1.24 -9.40
CA ASP A 407 8.94 0.04 -8.98
C ASP A 407 7.47 -0.09 -8.53
N GLY A 408 6.88 -1.27 -8.69
CA GLY A 408 5.47 -1.55 -8.45
C GLY A 408 4.65 -1.91 -9.68
N ASP A 409 5.16 -1.62 -10.88
CA ASP A 409 4.52 -1.94 -12.16
C ASP A 409 5.44 -2.73 -13.09
N LEU A 410 6.75 -2.44 -13.09
CA LEU A 410 7.72 -3.05 -14.00
C LEU A 410 8.98 -3.50 -13.24
N PHE A 411 9.39 -4.75 -13.48
CA PHE A 411 10.73 -5.26 -13.22
C PHE A 411 11.65 -4.84 -14.36
N VAL A 412 12.73 -4.13 -14.02
CA VAL A 412 13.81 -3.76 -14.93
C VAL A 412 15.11 -4.43 -14.51
N THR A 413 15.87 -4.90 -15.49
CA THR A 413 17.15 -5.58 -15.31
C THR A 413 18.30 -4.71 -15.81
N GLN A 414 19.50 -4.93 -15.27
CA GLN A 414 20.76 -4.51 -15.90
C GLN A 414 21.42 -5.71 -16.60
N PRO A 415 22.33 -5.49 -17.56
CA PRO A 415 23.07 -6.59 -18.19
C PRO A 415 23.86 -7.40 -17.16
N ALA A 416 23.84 -8.73 -17.28
CA ALA A 416 24.57 -9.63 -16.40
C ALA A 416 26.09 -9.40 -16.45
N TRP A 417 26.72 -9.43 -15.28
CA TRP A 417 28.16 -9.49 -15.14
C TRP A 417 28.58 -10.88 -14.66
N VAL A 418 29.61 -11.47 -15.27
CA VAL A 418 30.12 -12.81 -14.95
C VAL A 418 31.64 -12.82 -15.04
N GLU A 419 32.27 -13.41 -14.04
CA GLU A 419 33.70 -13.70 -13.99
C GLU A 419 33.99 -15.18 -13.80
N VAL A 420 35.23 -15.56 -14.14
CA VAL A 420 35.69 -16.93 -14.13
C VAL A 420 37.14 -16.96 -13.64
N ALA A 421 37.40 -17.67 -12.54
CA ALA A 421 38.74 -18.07 -12.15
C ALA A 421 39.04 -19.44 -12.77
N ALA A 422 39.81 -19.46 -13.86
CA ALA A 422 40.19 -20.71 -14.53
C ALA A 422 41.46 -21.29 -13.91
N ASN A 423 41.38 -22.52 -13.35
CA ASN A 423 42.55 -23.27 -12.92
C ASN A 423 42.74 -24.50 -13.82
N ASN A 424 43.92 -24.65 -14.42
CA ASN A 424 44.30 -25.77 -15.27
C ASN A 424 45.44 -26.57 -14.65
N THR A 425 45.28 -27.90 -14.62
CA THR A 425 46.29 -28.86 -14.17
C THR A 425 46.63 -29.80 -15.30
N THR A 426 47.89 -29.81 -15.72
CA THR A 426 48.39 -30.79 -16.69
C THR A 426 48.52 -32.15 -16.02
N VAL A 427 47.75 -33.13 -16.50
CA VAL A 427 47.71 -34.51 -15.96
C VAL A 427 48.53 -35.50 -16.80
N GLY A 428 48.92 -35.11 -18.01
CA GLY A 428 49.81 -35.92 -18.85
C GLY A 428 50.31 -35.18 -20.09
N ALA A 429 51.33 -35.74 -20.73
CA ALA A 429 51.81 -35.31 -22.04
C ALA A 429 52.30 -36.51 -22.86
N SER A 430 51.97 -36.53 -24.14
CA SER A 430 52.44 -37.49 -25.15
C SER A 430 53.18 -36.74 -26.25
N THR A 431 54.30 -37.28 -26.73
CA THR A 431 55.15 -36.63 -27.76
C THR A 431 55.56 -37.59 -28.87
N LYS A 432 55.97 -37.04 -30.02
CA LYS A 432 56.55 -37.82 -31.13
C LYS A 432 57.84 -38.57 -30.76
N LEU A 433 58.48 -38.23 -29.64
CA LEU A 433 59.68 -38.89 -29.15
C LEU A 433 59.39 -40.09 -28.23
N ASP A 434 58.12 -40.34 -27.89
CA ASP A 434 57.74 -41.38 -26.92
C ASP A 434 58.01 -42.80 -27.46
N GLY A 435 58.03 -42.96 -28.78
CA GLY A 435 58.46 -44.20 -29.45
C GLY A 435 59.97 -44.46 -29.42
N ILE A 436 60.77 -43.57 -28.83
CA ILE A 436 62.24 -43.71 -28.71
C ILE A 436 62.60 -43.81 -27.22
N PRO A 437 62.97 -45.01 -26.71
CA PRO A 437 63.10 -45.27 -25.26
C PRO A 437 64.01 -44.32 -24.49
N LEU A 438 65.03 -43.74 -25.14
CA LEU A 438 65.97 -42.80 -24.52
C LEU A 438 65.56 -41.32 -24.64
N LEU A 439 64.60 -40.97 -25.50
CA LEU A 439 64.16 -39.59 -25.74
C LEU A 439 62.74 -39.30 -25.23
N ALA A 440 61.94 -40.33 -24.95
CA ALA A 440 60.58 -40.23 -24.42
C ALA A 440 60.46 -39.40 -23.12
N GLY A 441 61.49 -39.41 -22.26
CA GLY A 441 61.51 -38.58 -21.05
C GLY A 441 61.82 -37.11 -21.35
N ILE A 442 62.70 -36.85 -22.32
CA ILE A 442 63.13 -35.49 -22.70
C ILE A 442 61.98 -34.75 -23.40
N GLY A 443 61.31 -35.41 -24.36
CA GLY A 443 60.16 -34.85 -25.06
C GLY A 443 59.05 -34.42 -24.09
N ARG A 444 58.66 -35.30 -23.17
CA ARG A 444 57.63 -35.01 -22.16
C ARG A 444 58.04 -33.91 -21.18
N ASN A 445 59.30 -33.87 -20.74
CA ASN A 445 59.79 -32.78 -19.87
C ASN A 445 59.80 -31.42 -20.59
N MET A 446 60.18 -31.37 -21.87
CA MET A 446 60.08 -30.15 -22.68
C MET A 446 58.62 -29.71 -22.86
N ALA A 447 57.71 -30.66 -23.09
CA ALA A 447 56.27 -30.40 -23.20
C ALA A 447 55.72 -29.81 -21.89
N TYR A 448 55.95 -30.44 -20.74
CA TYR A 448 55.53 -29.92 -19.42
C TYR A 448 56.07 -28.52 -19.14
N ARG A 449 57.36 -28.27 -19.39
CA ARG A 449 57.95 -26.94 -19.22
C ARG A 449 57.26 -25.91 -20.10
N ARG A 450 57.02 -26.22 -21.38
CA ARG A 450 56.38 -25.29 -22.30
C ARG A 450 54.92 -25.02 -21.93
N THR A 451 54.20 -26.02 -21.44
CA THR A 451 52.84 -25.86 -20.90
C THR A 451 52.83 -24.99 -19.65
N ALA A 452 53.81 -25.14 -18.75
CA ALA A 452 53.95 -24.30 -17.56
C ALA A 452 54.25 -22.82 -17.93
N GLU A 453 55.11 -22.58 -18.92
CA GLU A 453 55.38 -21.22 -19.45
C GLU A 453 54.13 -20.54 -20.03
N LEU A 454 53.25 -21.31 -20.69
CA LEU A 454 52.03 -20.80 -21.34
C LEU A 454 50.78 -20.82 -20.44
N LYS A 455 50.90 -21.29 -19.19
CA LYS A 455 49.75 -21.58 -18.32
C LYS A 455 48.83 -20.36 -18.13
N GLY A 456 49.38 -19.19 -17.80
CA GLY A 456 48.58 -17.99 -17.54
C GLY A 456 47.81 -17.48 -18.77
N GLU A 457 48.41 -17.54 -19.97
CA GLU A 457 47.73 -17.20 -21.22
C GLU A 457 46.60 -18.19 -21.54
N ALA A 458 46.85 -19.49 -21.34
CA ALA A 458 45.85 -20.53 -21.55
C ALA A 458 44.69 -20.44 -20.55
N GLU A 459 44.95 -20.09 -19.28
CA GLU A 459 43.93 -19.84 -18.26
C GLU A 459 43.12 -18.57 -18.56
N ALA A 460 43.75 -17.49 -19.02
CA ALA A 460 43.04 -16.28 -19.45
C ALA A 460 42.09 -16.56 -20.64
N ILE A 461 42.54 -17.34 -21.64
CA ILE A 461 41.69 -17.78 -22.76
C ILE A 461 40.55 -18.67 -22.26
N ALA A 462 40.83 -19.66 -21.40
CA ALA A 462 39.81 -20.55 -20.84
C ALA A 462 38.74 -19.77 -20.04
N ALA A 463 39.16 -18.84 -19.18
CA ALA A 463 38.27 -17.96 -18.43
C ALA A 463 37.39 -17.11 -19.37
N GLN A 464 37.96 -16.54 -20.43
CA GLN A 464 37.19 -15.83 -21.44
C GLN A 464 36.17 -16.73 -22.14
N ARG A 465 36.56 -17.95 -22.57
CA ARG A 465 35.66 -18.88 -23.27
C ARG A 465 34.50 -19.36 -22.41
N VAL A 466 34.74 -19.62 -21.12
CA VAL A 466 33.68 -19.96 -20.16
C VAL A 466 32.76 -18.76 -19.95
N ARG A 467 33.31 -17.54 -19.74
CA ARG A 467 32.53 -16.30 -19.60
C ARG A 467 31.65 -16.03 -20.83
N ASP A 468 32.22 -16.11 -22.03
CA ASP A 468 31.53 -15.82 -23.29
C ASP A 468 30.40 -16.82 -23.59
N ARG A 469 30.43 -18.03 -22.98
CA ARG A 469 29.33 -19.01 -23.03
C ARG A 469 28.30 -18.79 -21.94
N VAL A 470 28.72 -18.56 -20.70
CA VAL A 470 27.83 -18.52 -19.53
C VAL A 470 27.09 -17.19 -19.43
N ARG A 471 27.77 -16.04 -19.66
CA ARG A 471 27.16 -14.72 -19.49
C ARG A 471 25.92 -14.51 -20.36
N PRO A 472 25.95 -14.70 -21.69
CA PRO A 472 24.77 -14.40 -22.53
C PRO A 472 23.57 -15.26 -22.14
N ARG A 473 23.82 -16.53 -21.81
CA ARG A 473 22.76 -17.45 -21.42
C ARG A 473 22.13 -17.09 -20.07
N PHE A 474 22.93 -16.76 -19.07
CA PHE A 474 22.41 -16.27 -17.78
C PHE A 474 21.63 -14.96 -17.96
N ASP A 475 22.12 -14.06 -18.83
CA ASP A 475 21.45 -12.81 -19.16
C ASP A 475 20.06 -13.04 -19.79
N GLU A 476 20.00 -13.88 -20.83
CA GLU A 476 18.79 -14.25 -21.59
C GLU A 476 17.76 -15.02 -20.72
N GLU A 477 18.18 -16.05 -19.97
CA GLU A 477 17.26 -16.83 -19.13
C GLU A 477 16.63 -15.99 -18.01
N VAL A 478 17.35 -14.99 -17.48
CA VAL A 478 16.81 -14.03 -16.51
C VAL A 478 15.82 -13.08 -17.16
N ASP A 479 16.15 -12.50 -18.33
CA ASP A 479 15.25 -11.55 -19.00
C ASP A 479 13.96 -12.23 -19.48
N GLU A 480 14.00 -13.49 -19.90
CA GLU A 480 12.80 -14.26 -20.27
C GLU A 480 11.86 -14.46 -19.06
N ARG A 481 12.42 -14.82 -17.88
CA ARG A 481 11.66 -14.96 -16.63
C ARG A 481 11.10 -13.62 -16.15
N ILE A 482 11.86 -12.54 -16.28
CA ILE A 482 11.41 -11.18 -15.92
C ILE A 482 10.36 -10.65 -16.89
N GLY A 483 10.45 -10.99 -18.19
CA GLY A 483 9.38 -10.76 -19.17
C GLY A 483 8.05 -11.38 -18.70
N ARG A 484 8.06 -12.65 -18.30
CA ARG A 484 6.87 -13.31 -17.72
C ARG A 484 6.37 -12.63 -16.43
N ALA A 485 7.29 -12.25 -15.53
CA ALA A 485 6.91 -11.54 -14.30
C ALA A 485 6.22 -10.20 -14.58
N ASN A 486 6.69 -9.46 -15.60
CA ASN A 486 6.07 -8.22 -16.06
C ASN A 486 4.67 -8.42 -16.67
N GLU A 487 4.47 -9.48 -17.46
CA GLU A 487 3.14 -9.83 -17.96
C GLU A 487 2.16 -10.22 -16.83
N GLU A 488 2.61 -10.98 -15.83
CA GLU A 488 1.77 -11.41 -14.71
C GLU A 488 1.43 -10.26 -13.76
N VAL A 489 2.41 -9.45 -13.34
CA VAL A 489 2.21 -8.38 -12.36
C VAL A 489 1.66 -7.11 -13.02
N GLY A 490 2.43 -6.51 -13.92
CA GLY A 490 2.09 -5.27 -14.60
C GLY A 490 0.89 -5.42 -15.55
N GLY A 491 0.81 -6.55 -16.25
CA GLY A 491 -0.28 -6.86 -17.18
C GLY A 491 -1.54 -7.41 -16.51
N LYS A 492 -1.47 -8.60 -15.90
CA LYS A 492 -2.65 -9.36 -15.46
C LYS A 492 -3.14 -9.02 -14.05
N LEU A 493 -2.26 -8.94 -13.05
CA LEU A 493 -2.64 -8.68 -11.66
C LEU A 493 -3.15 -7.26 -11.47
N ASN A 494 -2.39 -6.25 -11.92
CA ASN A 494 -2.79 -4.85 -11.86
C ASN A 494 -4.13 -4.62 -12.56
N LYS A 495 -4.35 -5.25 -13.73
CA LYS A 495 -5.64 -5.19 -14.43
C LYS A 495 -6.77 -5.82 -13.64
N ARG A 496 -6.61 -7.04 -13.10
CA ARG A 496 -7.64 -7.69 -12.26
C ARG A 496 -8.02 -6.85 -11.04
N LEU A 497 -7.04 -6.24 -10.38
CA LEU A 497 -7.28 -5.33 -9.27
C LEU A 497 -8.06 -4.07 -9.73
N GLN A 498 -7.75 -3.51 -10.90
CA GLN A 498 -8.49 -2.36 -11.45
C GLN A 498 -9.93 -2.72 -11.84
N ASP A 499 -10.11 -3.83 -12.56
CA ASP A 499 -11.42 -4.30 -13.04
C ASP A 499 -12.38 -4.63 -11.88
N ASN A 500 -11.86 -5.06 -10.72
CA ASN A 500 -12.62 -5.32 -9.49
C ASN A 500 -12.68 -4.11 -8.52
N GLY A 501 -12.07 -2.97 -8.86
CA GLY A 501 -12.07 -1.79 -7.98
C GLY A 501 -11.21 -1.91 -6.71
N LEU A 502 -10.26 -2.85 -6.69
CA LEU A 502 -9.34 -3.18 -5.60
C LEU A 502 -7.90 -2.67 -5.84
N PHE A 503 -7.66 -1.91 -6.92
CA PHE A 503 -6.34 -1.35 -7.21
C PHE A 503 -5.92 -0.32 -6.14
N PRO A 504 -4.76 -0.46 -5.50
CA PRO A 504 -4.36 0.42 -4.40
C PRO A 504 -4.23 1.89 -4.83
N THR A 505 -4.79 2.81 -4.02
CA THR A 505 -4.67 4.26 -4.20
C THR A 505 -3.34 4.84 -3.70
N ALA A 506 -2.55 4.03 -2.99
CA ALA A 506 -1.11 4.24 -2.83
C ALA A 506 -0.38 2.90 -2.73
N ARG A 507 0.87 2.88 -3.18
CA ARG A 507 1.83 1.78 -3.02
C ARG A 507 3.16 2.36 -2.52
N SER A 508 3.97 1.53 -1.86
CA SER A 508 5.34 1.81 -1.47
C SER A 508 6.10 0.50 -1.50
N PHE A 509 7.29 0.56 -2.08
CA PHE A 509 8.23 -0.54 -2.25
C PHE A 509 9.55 -0.08 -1.66
N ALA A 510 10.15 -0.89 -0.82
CA ALA A 510 11.46 -0.65 -0.25
C ALA A 510 12.18 -1.98 -0.01
N SER A 511 13.49 -1.91 0.11
CA SER A 511 14.35 -3.08 0.34
C SER A 511 15.51 -2.70 1.26
N THR A 512 16.00 -3.66 2.04
CA THR A 512 17.24 -3.57 2.82
C THR A 512 18.25 -4.57 2.27
N ASP A 513 19.29 -4.85 3.05
CA ASP A 513 20.26 -5.95 2.92
C ASP A 513 19.71 -7.33 3.30
N THR A 514 18.44 -7.41 3.71
CA THR A 514 17.87 -8.59 4.38
C THR A 514 16.38 -8.79 4.12
N HIS A 515 15.63 -7.72 3.79
CA HIS A 515 14.17 -7.75 3.65
C HIS A 515 13.65 -6.93 2.47
N LEU A 516 12.60 -7.43 1.82
CA LEU A 516 11.72 -6.64 0.94
C LEU A 516 10.48 -6.18 1.71
N TYR A 517 10.04 -4.95 1.47
CA TYR A 517 8.85 -4.35 2.05
C TYR A 517 7.90 -3.86 0.95
N ILE A 518 6.69 -4.42 0.94
CA ILE A 518 5.59 -4.01 0.07
C ILE A 518 4.49 -3.43 0.97
N ARG A 519 4.05 -2.20 0.70
CA ARG A 519 2.98 -1.53 1.46
C ARG A 519 1.96 -0.97 0.48
N THR A 520 0.69 -1.32 0.64
CA THR A 520 -0.38 -0.84 -0.24
C THR A 520 -1.55 -0.28 0.55
N ARG A 521 -2.31 0.63 -0.07
CA ARG A 521 -3.48 1.26 0.53
C ARG A 521 -4.68 1.15 -0.41
N LEU A 522 -5.68 0.37 -0.02
CA LEU A 522 -7.01 0.42 -0.64
C LEU A 522 -7.89 1.40 0.16
N MET A 523 -8.16 2.56 -0.42
CA MET A 523 -8.95 3.63 0.20
C MET A 523 -9.45 4.60 -0.87
N ASP A 524 -10.75 4.60 -1.12
CA ASP A 524 -11.45 5.56 -1.98
C ASP A 524 -11.57 6.94 -1.31
N THR A 525 -12.16 7.89 -2.05
CA THR A 525 -12.38 9.28 -1.66
C THR A 525 -13.12 9.43 -0.32
N GLY A 526 -14.13 8.59 -0.07
CA GLY A 526 -14.96 8.56 1.14
C GLY A 526 -14.64 7.45 2.15
N GLU A 527 -13.62 6.63 1.90
CA GLU A 527 -13.22 5.55 2.80
C GLU A 527 -12.09 6.00 3.76
N LEU A 528 -11.91 5.28 4.86
CA LEU A 528 -10.72 5.34 5.71
C LEU A 528 -9.80 4.15 5.40
N ALA A 529 -8.55 4.23 5.83
CA ALA A 529 -7.53 3.21 5.70
C ALA A 529 -7.03 2.77 7.09
N ALA A 530 -5.75 2.49 7.26
CA ALA A 530 -5.22 1.99 8.53
C ALA A 530 -4.63 3.10 9.41
N ASN A 531 -4.45 2.72 10.67
CA ASN A 531 -3.46 3.24 11.61
C ASN A 531 -2.04 2.72 11.29
N SER A 532 -1.12 2.90 12.22
CA SER A 532 0.20 2.23 12.18
C SER A 532 0.09 0.88 12.91
N PRO A 533 0.72 -0.21 12.42
CA PRO A 533 0.61 -1.52 13.05
C PRO A 533 1.27 -1.55 14.43
N PRO A 534 0.68 -2.26 15.41
CA PRO A 534 1.20 -2.36 16.77
C PRO A 534 2.44 -3.26 16.86
N LEU A 535 2.62 -4.16 15.88
CA LEU A 535 3.74 -5.10 15.83
C LEU A 535 4.82 -4.61 14.87
N THR A 536 6.02 -4.41 15.42
CA THR A 536 7.25 -4.33 14.63
C THR A 536 7.63 -5.73 14.20
N ILE A 537 7.87 -5.91 12.92
CA ILE A 537 8.23 -7.19 12.31
C ILE A 537 9.66 -7.54 12.70
N THR A 538 9.94 -8.78 13.11
CA THR A 538 11.27 -9.17 13.59
C THR A 538 12.11 -9.85 12.49
N PRO A 539 13.46 -9.71 12.49
CA PRO A 539 14.30 -10.18 11.37
C PRO A 539 14.39 -11.71 11.23
N ASP A 540 13.88 -12.47 12.19
CA ASP A 540 13.74 -13.92 12.17
C ASP A 540 12.45 -14.39 11.48
N GLU A 541 11.50 -13.50 11.20
CA GLU A 541 10.25 -13.82 10.51
C GLU A 541 10.43 -13.85 8.97
N SER A 542 10.31 -15.05 8.40
CA SER A 542 10.57 -15.34 6.97
C SER A 542 9.62 -14.62 5.99
N VAL A 543 8.30 -14.63 6.27
CA VAL A 543 7.32 -13.78 5.58
C VAL A 543 6.30 -13.30 6.60
N VAL A 544 5.96 -12.01 6.55
CA VAL A 544 4.89 -11.43 7.38
C VAL A 544 3.91 -10.65 6.53
N VAL A 545 2.63 -11.00 6.65
CA VAL A 545 1.51 -10.32 6.00
C VAL A 545 0.66 -9.66 7.07
N GLN A 546 0.54 -8.34 7.03
CA GLN A 546 -0.34 -7.57 7.91
C GLN A 546 -1.51 -7.01 7.10
N LEU A 547 -2.73 -7.40 7.45
CA LEU A 547 -3.97 -6.89 6.87
C LEU A 547 -4.74 -6.11 7.92
N HIS A 548 -4.92 -4.81 7.72
CA HIS A 548 -5.78 -4.01 8.59
C HIS A 548 -7.25 -4.21 8.19
N GLU A 549 -8.16 -4.20 9.16
CA GLU A 549 -9.61 -4.36 8.98
C GLU A 549 -10.19 -3.49 7.85
N SER A 550 -9.70 -2.25 7.67
CA SER A 550 -10.12 -1.39 6.57
C SER A 550 -9.77 -1.92 5.17
N VAL A 551 -8.71 -2.73 4.98
CA VAL A 551 -8.47 -3.37 3.66
C VAL A 551 -9.52 -4.43 3.36
N MET A 552 -9.96 -5.17 4.40
CA MET A 552 -11.03 -6.16 4.29
C MET A 552 -12.38 -5.46 4.08
N ASN A 553 -12.69 -4.45 4.88
CA ASN A 553 -13.91 -3.65 4.82
C ASN A 553 -14.07 -2.87 3.50
N ASN A 554 -13.01 -2.28 2.96
CA ASN A 554 -13.00 -1.58 1.67
C ASN A 554 -12.99 -2.56 0.47
N SER A 555 -12.67 -3.84 0.69
CA SER A 555 -12.83 -4.89 -0.33
C SER A 555 -14.26 -5.45 -0.33
N LEU A 556 -14.83 -5.70 0.85
CA LEU A 556 -16.21 -6.17 1.03
C LEU A 556 -17.23 -5.18 0.44
N SER A 557 -16.99 -3.86 0.52
CA SER A 557 -17.83 -2.84 -0.12
C SER A 557 -17.91 -2.97 -1.65
N ARG A 558 -16.94 -3.65 -2.30
CA ARG A 558 -16.94 -3.88 -3.75
C ARG A 558 -17.81 -5.06 -4.19
N MET A 559 -18.26 -5.90 -3.25
CA MET A 559 -19.18 -7.01 -3.52
C MET A 559 -20.63 -6.56 -3.75
N ASN A 560 -20.96 -5.29 -3.46
CA ASN A 560 -22.30 -4.71 -3.60
C ASN A 560 -23.38 -5.55 -2.90
N LEU A 561 -23.17 -5.93 -1.64
CA LEU A 561 -24.09 -6.78 -0.87
C LEU A 561 -25.27 -6.03 -0.26
N GLU A 562 -25.23 -4.69 -0.27
CA GLU A 562 -26.23 -3.79 0.30
C GLU A 562 -27.65 -4.09 -0.22
N GLY A 563 -28.59 -4.34 0.69
CA GLY A 563 -30.00 -4.61 0.40
C GLY A 563 -30.28 -5.91 -0.37
N ARG A 564 -29.27 -6.75 -0.63
CA ARG A 564 -29.44 -7.99 -1.40
C ARG A 564 -30.02 -9.12 -0.57
N LYS A 565 -30.86 -9.93 -1.22
CA LYS A 565 -31.22 -11.27 -0.77
C LYS A 565 -30.40 -12.29 -1.54
N ILE A 566 -29.67 -13.14 -0.83
CA ILE A 566 -28.78 -14.17 -1.40
C ILE A 566 -28.80 -15.42 -0.52
N THR A 567 -28.61 -16.61 -1.09
CA THR A 567 -28.48 -17.83 -0.25
C THR A 567 -27.09 -17.89 0.40
N ASP A 568 -26.97 -18.61 1.52
CA ASP A 568 -25.66 -18.92 2.12
C ASP A 568 -24.71 -19.60 1.12
N GLN A 569 -25.22 -20.52 0.28
CA GLN A 569 -24.46 -21.19 -0.78
C GLN A 569 -24.01 -20.24 -1.90
N ASP A 570 -24.86 -19.32 -2.33
CA ASP A 570 -24.53 -18.37 -3.40
C ASP A 570 -23.54 -17.31 -2.90
N LEU A 571 -23.66 -16.89 -1.64
CA LEU A 571 -22.71 -15.96 -1.01
C LEU A 571 -21.29 -16.55 -0.97
N ILE A 572 -21.15 -17.83 -0.59
CA ILE A 572 -19.86 -18.52 -0.67
C ILE A 572 -19.34 -18.59 -2.11
N THR A 573 -20.22 -18.81 -3.09
CA THR A 573 -19.84 -18.78 -4.52
C THR A 573 -19.37 -17.39 -4.96
N GLU A 574 -19.96 -16.31 -4.46
CA GLU A 574 -19.50 -14.94 -4.75
C GLU A 574 -18.15 -14.63 -4.09
N PHE A 575 -17.88 -15.15 -2.89
CA PHE A 575 -16.55 -15.07 -2.28
C PHE A 575 -15.49 -15.87 -3.06
N GLU A 576 -15.78 -17.15 -3.38
CA GLU A 576 -14.89 -18.01 -4.20
C GLU A 576 -14.56 -17.33 -5.54
N LYS A 577 -15.58 -16.77 -6.21
CA LYS A 577 -15.43 -16.04 -7.46
C LYS A 577 -14.64 -14.75 -7.30
N SER A 578 -14.91 -13.94 -6.27
CA SER A 578 -14.17 -12.69 -6.03
C SER A 578 -12.67 -12.96 -5.80
N ILE A 579 -12.35 -14.05 -5.08
CA ILE A 579 -10.97 -14.49 -4.90
C ILE A 579 -10.36 -14.99 -6.22
N GLU A 580 -11.11 -15.74 -7.04
CA GLU A 580 -10.65 -16.18 -8.37
C GLU A 580 -10.42 -14.99 -9.33
N ASP A 581 -11.34 -14.02 -9.39
CA ASP A 581 -11.26 -12.84 -10.27
C ASP A 581 -10.06 -11.94 -9.91
N VAL A 582 -9.61 -11.94 -8.64
CA VAL A 582 -8.44 -11.19 -8.16
C VAL A 582 -7.14 -11.99 -8.28
N LEU A 583 -7.08 -13.18 -7.68
CA LEU A 583 -5.85 -13.99 -7.61
C LEU A 583 -5.60 -14.81 -8.88
N GLY A 584 -6.62 -15.04 -9.72
CA GLY A 584 -6.54 -15.92 -10.89
C GLY A 584 -6.39 -17.39 -10.52
N ARG A 585 -6.81 -17.76 -9.31
CA ARG A 585 -6.69 -19.10 -8.74
C ARG A 585 -8.01 -19.46 -8.08
N LYS A 586 -8.55 -20.63 -8.44
CA LYS A 586 -9.74 -21.18 -7.81
C LYS A 586 -9.46 -21.50 -6.36
N VAL A 587 -10.31 -20.97 -5.49
CA VAL A 587 -10.39 -21.35 -4.07
C VAL A 587 -11.71 -22.09 -3.87
N LYS A 588 -11.70 -23.09 -2.99
CA LYS A 588 -12.90 -23.77 -2.53
C LYS A 588 -13.04 -23.49 -1.04
N LEU A 589 -14.15 -22.91 -0.64
CA LEU A 589 -14.46 -22.61 0.74
C LEU A 589 -15.38 -23.70 1.32
N GLU A 590 -15.33 -23.85 2.64
CA GLU A 590 -16.31 -24.67 3.35
C GLU A 590 -17.70 -24.04 3.21
N ARG A 591 -18.73 -24.88 3.05
CA ARG A 591 -20.11 -24.46 2.79
C ARG A 591 -21.01 -24.91 3.94
N PRO A 592 -21.91 -24.04 4.46
CA PRO A 592 -22.86 -24.44 5.49
C PRO A 592 -23.72 -25.62 5.04
N PRO A 593 -24.12 -26.53 5.96
CA PRO A 593 -24.99 -27.64 5.64
C PRO A 593 -26.39 -27.15 5.25
N VAL A 594 -26.91 -27.69 4.14
CA VAL A 594 -28.26 -27.39 3.65
C VAL A 594 -29.26 -28.39 4.23
N ASP A 595 -30.37 -27.89 4.79
CA ASP A 595 -31.48 -28.71 5.28
C ASP A 595 -32.26 -29.28 4.06
N PRO A 596 -32.40 -30.61 3.91
CA PRO A 596 -33.07 -31.21 2.75
C PRO A 596 -34.55 -30.84 2.62
N ASP A 597 -35.24 -30.60 3.74
CA ASP A 597 -36.68 -30.34 3.77
C ASP A 597 -36.99 -28.83 3.70
N LYS A 598 -36.04 -27.98 4.12
CA LYS A 598 -36.20 -26.51 4.20
C LYS A 598 -35.34 -25.70 3.22
N GLY A 599 -34.43 -26.34 2.49
CA GLY A 599 -33.50 -25.67 1.58
C GLY A 599 -32.47 -24.77 2.29
N PRO A 600 -31.68 -24.00 1.51
CA PRO A 600 -30.62 -23.14 2.04
C PRO A 600 -31.20 -21.92 2.77
N ASN A 601 -30.41 -21.30 3.65
CA ASN A 601 -30.83 -20.06 4.30
C ASN A 601 -30.67 -18.90 3.31
N ILE A 602 -31.69 -18.06 3.21
CA ILE A 602 -31.64 -16.78 2.51
C ILE A 602 -31.22 -15.71 3.52
N LEU A 603 -30.10 -15.06 3.25
CA LEU A 603 -29.59 -13.90 3.95
C LEU A 603 -30.19 -12.65 3.29
N ALA A 604 -30.93 -11.85 4.05
CA ALA A 604 -31.47 -10.58 3.61
C ALA A 604 -30.62 -9.45 4.22
N PHE A 605 -29.63 -8.97 3.46
CA PHE A 605 -28.69 -7.95 3.93
C PHE A 605 -29.34 -6.58 4.13
N ASP A 606 -28.82 -5.83 5.10
CA ASP A 606 -29.13 -4.41 5.33
C ASP A 606 -28.68 -3.54 4.14
N ASP A 607 -29.32 -2.39 3.95
CA ASP A 607 -28.93 -1.40 2.94
C ASP A 607 -27.57 -0.74 3.25
N HIS A 608 -27.03 -0.93 4.46
CA HIS A 608 -25.77 -0.32 4.93
C HIS A 608 -24.90 -1.31 5.71
N ASP A 609 -23.60 -1.33 5.40
CA ASP A 609 -22.57 -2.11 6.11
C ASP A 609 -22.94 -3.61 6.32
N PRO A 610 -23.33 -4.36 5.26
CA PRO A 610 -23.93 -5.69 5.38
C PRO A 610 -23.00 -6.76 5.97
N ILE A 611 -21.70 -6.65 5.71
CA ILE A 611 -20.63 -7.47 6.29
C ILE A 611 -19.47 -6.54 6.66
N ARG A 612 -18.99 -6.64 7.90
CA ARG A 612 -17.82 -5.93 8.42
C ARG A 612 -16.90 -6.85 9.21
N VAL A 613 -15.63 -6.46 9.24
CA VAL A 613 -14.59 -7.02 10.10
C VAL A 613 -14.17 -5.93 11.08
N GLN A 614 -14.08 -6.26 12.37
CA GLN A 614 -13.48 -5.42 13.41
C GLN A 614 -12.45 -6.25 14.19
N ILE A 615 -11.22 -5.75 14.36
CA ILE A 615 -10.13 -6.46 15.03
C ILE A 615 -9.71 -5.72 16.29
N THR A 616 -10.01 -6.33 17.44
CA THR A 616 -9.71 -5.83 18.79
C THR A 616 -9.51 -7.01 19.73
N ASP A 617 -8.71 -6.83 20.79
CA ASP A 617 -8.62 -7.77 21.93
C ASP A 617 -8.36 -9.24 21.50
N ASN A 618 -7.32 -9.44 20.68
CA ASN A 618 -6.92 -10.74 20.11
C ASN A 618 -8.01 -11.50 19.32
N THR A 619 -9.04 -10.78 18.85
CA THR A 619 -10.24 -11.37 18.26
C THR A 619 -10.62 -10.66 16.96
N LEU A 620 -10.92 -11.45 15.92
CA LEU A 620 -11.53 -10.96 14.69
C LEU A 620 -13.05 -11.08 14.81
N ASN A 621 -13.73 -9.96 14.94
CA ASN A 621 -15.18 -9.89 15.02
C ASN A 621 -15.74 -9.74 13.61
N LEU A 622 -16.39 -10.80 13.09
CA LEU A 622 -17.20 -10.72 11.88
C LEU A 622 -18.59 -10.20 12.24
N ILE A 623 -18.93 -9.01 11.76
CA ILE A 623 -20.20 -8.34 12.02
C ILE A 623 -21.08 -8.46 10.77
N LEU A 624 -22.21 -9.14 10.90
CA LEU A 624 -23.21 -9.31 9.84
C LEU A 624 -24.45 -8.48 10.16
N ARG A 625 -24.93 -7.70 9.18
CA ARG A 625 -26.19 -6.97 9.25
C ARG A 625 -27.18 -7.60 8.28
N CYS A 626 -27.91 -8.61 8.74
CA CYS A 626 -28.85 -9.36 7.91
C CYS A 626 -30.05 -9.91 8.69
N GLY A 627 -31.15 -10.15 7.95
CA GLY A 627 -32.24 -11.02 8.36
C GLY A 627 -32.09 -12.42 7.75
N PHE A 628 -32.86 -13.37 8.26
CA PHE A 628 -32.87 -14.76 7.78
C PHE A 628 -34.25 -15.19 7.32
N GLU A 629 -34.33 -15.76 6.13
CA GLU A 629 -35.52 -16.40 5.58
C GLU A 629 -35.17 -17.86 5.21
N GLN A 630 -36.01 -18.83 5.57
CA GLN A 630 -35.84 -20.24 5.20
C GLN A 630 -37.22 -20.88 5.02
N GLN A 631 -37.33 -21.87 4.14
CA GLN A 631 -38.63 -22.47 3.82
C GLN A 631 -39.23 -23.17 5.05
N GLY A 632 -40.49 -22.87 5.36
CA GLY A 632 -41.19 -23.42 6.53
C GLY A 632 -40.82 -22.79 7.88
N GLU A 633 -39.89 -21.83 7.93
CA GLU A 633 -39.55 -21.08 9.15
C GLU A 633 -40.13 -19.66 9.15
N THR A 634 -40.28 -19.07 10.34
CA THR A 634 -40.67 -17.66 10.47
C THR A 634 -39.47 -16.77 10.16
N ALA A 635 -39.63 -15.82 9.23
CA ALA A 635 -38.57 -14.88 8.87
C ALA A 635 -38.06 -14.09 10.09
N VAL A 636 -36.74 -14.04 10.25
CA VAL A 636 -36.06 -13.23 11.25
C VAL A 636 -35.72 -11.88 10.62
N PRO A 637 -36.26 -10.75 11.11
CA PRO A 637 -35.93 -9.42 10.58
C PRO A 637 -34.48 -9.04 10.91
N THR A 638 -33.93 -8.06 10.18
CA THR A 638 -32.52 -7.67 10.24
C THR A 638 -31.98 -7.51 11.66
N GLN A 639 -30.95 -8.27 11.98
CA GLN A 639 -30.17 -8.20 13.21
C GLN A 639 -28.76 -7.68 12.89
N ILE A 640 -28.10 -7.08 13.88
CA ILE A 640 -26.64 -6.95 13.94
C ILE A 640 -26.14 -8.18 14.68
N ILE A 641 -25.20 -8.89 14.08
CA ILE A 641 -24.75 -10.21 14.53
C ILE A 641 -23.23 -10.18 14.60
N THR A 642 -22.66 -10.34 15.78
CA THR A 642 -21.20 -10.40 15.95
C THR A 642 -20.79 -11.84 16.19
N VAL A 643 -19.94 -12.36 15.31
CA VAL A 643 -19.30 -13.67 15.40
C VAL A 643 -17.82 -13.44 15.74
N PRO A 644 -17.40 -13.59 17.00
CA PRO A 644 -16.00 -13.44 17.39
C PRO A 644 -15.21 -14.68 16.95
N LEU A 645 -14.08 -14.50 16.27
CA LEU A 645 -13.18 -15.57 15.85
C LEU A 645 -11.80 -15.35 16.46
N GLN A 646 -11.28 -16.39 17.12
CA GLN A 646 -9.94 -16.42 17.69
C GLN A 646 -9.09 -17.45 16.98
N PHE A 647 -7.79 -17.16 16.84
CA PHE A 647 -6.84 -17.97 16.12
C PHE A 647 -5.72 -18.41 17.07
N LYS A 648 -5.42 -19.70 17.09
CA LYS A 648 -4.24 -20.24 17.75
C LYS A 648 -3.50 -21.16 16.78
N VAL A 649 -2.22 -20.86 16.54
CA VAL A 649 -1.31 -21.77 15.84
C VAL A 649 -0.66 -22.67 16.88
N ASP A 650 -0.65 -23.99 16.64
CA ASP A 650 -0.03 -24.98 17.51
C ASP A 650 0.51 -26.13 16.64
N GLY A 651 1.83 -26.15 16.43
CA GLY A 651 2.48 -27.08 15.50
C GLY A 651 2.00 -26.92 14.05
N ASP A 652 1.58 -28.01 13.43
CA ASP A 652 1.09 -28.10 12.04
C ASP A 652 -0.41 -27.73 11.90
N LYS A 653 -1.01 -27.11 12.93
CA LYS A 653 -2.44 -26.81 13.00
C LYS A 653 -2.74 -25.35 13.34
N ILE A 654 -3.79 -24.83 12.69
CA ILE A 654 -4.46 -23.58 13.03
C ILE A 654 -5.81 -23.92 13.63
N TYR A 655 -5.97 -23.66 14.92
CA TYR A 655 -7.25 -23.73 15.62
C TYR A 655 -8.00 -22.41 15.40
N ILE A 656 -9.20 -22.52 14.83
CA ILE A 656 -10.12 -21.39 14.64
C ILE A 656 -11.30 -21.66 15.57
N THR A 657 -11.39 -20.90 16.66
CA THR A 657 -12.42 -21.06 17.69
C THR A 657 -13.38 -19.87 17.68
N ARG A 658 -14.68 -20.16 17.70
CA ARG A 658 -15.75 -19.16 17.68
C ARG A 658 -16.17 -18.80 19.10
N GLY A 659 -16.04 -17.53 19.46
CA GLY A 659 -16.57 -16.97 20.70
C GLY A 659 -18.11 -16.86 20.72
N ASP A 660 -18.66 -16.35 21.82
CA ASP A 660 -20.12 -16.24 21.99
C ASP A 660 -20.75 -15.30 20.96
N VAL A 661 -21.67 -15.85 20.15
CA VAL A 661 -22.40 -15.07 19.13
C VAL A 661 -23.35 -14.09 19.82
N LYS A 662 -23.10 -12.80 19.60
CA LYS A 662 -23.93 -11.68 20.04
C LYS A 662 -24.92 -11.34 18.93
N SER A 663 -26.17 -11.02 19.28
CA SER A 663 -27.21 -10.63 18.31
C SER A 663 -28.13 -9.56 18.90
N SER A 664 -28.25 -8.43 18.22
CA SER A 664 -29.11 -7.30 18.56
C SER A 664 -29.99 -6.90 17.38
N ALA A 665 -31.16 -6.32 17.64
CA ALA A 665 -32.05 -5.89 16.57
C ALA A 665 -31.68 -4.51 16.05
N VAL A 666 -31.65 -4.34 14.72
CA VAL A 666 -31.51 -3.02 14.07
C VAL A 666 -32.70 -2.11 14.42
N VAL A 667 -33.90 -2.69 14.59
CA VAL A 667 -35.12 -1.97 15.00
C VAL A 667 -35.63 -2.57 16.31
N ARG A 668 -35.83 -1.72 17.34
CA ARG A 668 -36.32 -2.15 18.66
C ARG A 668 -37.66 -2.89 18.53
N PRO A 669 -37.75 -4.18 18.93
CA PRO A 669 -38.99 -4.94 18.82
C PRO A 669 -40.00 -4.54 19.89
N GLU A 670 -41.29 -4.68 19.57
CA GLU A 670 -42.41 -4.39 20.48
C GLU A 670 -42.39 -5.21 21.78
N ARG A 671 -41.73 -6.39 21.77
CA ARG A 671 -41.63 -7.30 22.92
C ARG A 671 -40.21 -7.86 23.05
N ILE A 672 -39.64 -7.76 24.25
CA ILE A 672 -38.30 -8.27 24.59
C ILE A 672 -38.22 -9.80 24.38
N ALA A 673 -39.26 -10.55 24.75
CA ALA A 673 -39.31 -12.00 24.55
C ALA A 673 -39.16 -12.42 23.07
N SER A 674 -39.70 -11.62 22.14
CA SER A 674 -39.52 -11.86 20.70
C SER A 674 -38.08 -11.63 20.25
N GLN A 675 -37.31 -10.76 20.91
CA GLN A 675 -35.89 -10.60 20.65
C GLN A 675 -35.08 -11.80 21.14
N ILE A 676 -35.37 -12.31 22.34
CA ILE A 676 -34.68 -13.48 22.90
C ILE A 676 -34.87 -14.70 21.99
N ALA A 677 -36.09 -14.92 21.50
CA ALA A 677 -36.38 -16.00 20.54
C ALA A 677 -35.62 -15.83 19.21
N ARG A 678 -35.59 -14.61 18.64
CA ARG A 678 -34.83 -14.30 17.41
C ARG A 678 -33.33 -14.51 17.60
N ALA A 679 -32.75 -13.98 18.68
CA ALA A 679 -31.35 -14.13 19.00
C ALA A 679 -30.96 -15.61 19.20
N GLY A 680 -31.84 -16.43 19.78
CA GLY A 680 -31.64 -17.88 19.89
C GLY A 680 -31.59 -18.59 18.52
N VAL A 681 -32.49 -18.25 17.60
CA VAL A 681 -32.46 -18.78 16.22
C VAL A 681 -31.21 -18.33 15.48
N VAL A 682 -30.86 -17.03 15.55
CA VAL A 682 -29.65 -16.48 14.92
C VAL A 682 -28.40 -17.17 15.46
N ARG A 683 -28.26 -17.27 16.78
CA ARG A 683 -27.14 -17.97 17.42
C ARG A 683 -27.02 -19.39 16.88
N SER A 684 -28.09 -20.18 16.89
CA SER A 684 -28.06 -21.56 16.40
C SER A 684 -27.69 -21.68 14.91
N LYS A 685 -28.09 -20.70 14.07
CA LYS A 685 -27.68 -20.68 12.65
C LYS A 685 -26.20 -20.28 12.49
N MET A 686 -25.70 -19.32 13.27
CA MET A 686 -24.29 -18.92 13.23
C MET A 686 -23.35 -19.97 13.82
N GLU A 687 -23.73 -20.66 14.90
CA GLU A 687 -22.97 -21.77 15.48
C GLU A 687 -22.78 -22.93 14.48
N LYS A 688 -23.76 -23.16 13.60
CA LYS A 688 -23.67 -24.16 12.52
C LYS A 688 -22.91 -23.68 11.29
N ALA A 689 -22.91 -22.38 11.01
CA ALA A 689 -22.20 -21.78 9.88
C ALA A 689 -20.71 -21.51 10.19
N PHE A 690 -20.39 -21.31 11.47
CA PHE A 690 -19.03 -21.08 11.99
C PHE A 690 -18.75 -22.07 13.14
N PRO A 691 -18.61 -23.38 12.84
CA PRO A 691 -18.16 -24.35 13.83
C PRO A 691 -16.71 -24.08 14.24
N ASP A 692 -16.32 -24.52 15.43
CA ASP A 692 -14.90 -24.63 15.79
C ASP A 692 -14.23 -25.62 14.85
N ARG A 693 -13.10 -25.24 14.25
CA ARG A 693 -12.40 -26.08 13.29
C ARG A 693 -10.89 -25.98 13.42
N VAL A 694 -10.23 -26.97 12.84
CA VAL A 694 -8.76 -27.09 12.82
C VAL A 694 -8.35 -27.23 11.37
N GLU A 695 -7.58 -26.27 10.88
CA GLU A 695 -6.99 -26.26 9.54
C GLU A 695 -5.51 -26.67 9.62
N ASP A 696 -4.95 -27.17 8.53
CA ASP A 696 -3.50 -27.33 8.42
C ASP A 696 -2.82 -25.95 8.36
N SER A 697 -1.74 -25.75 9.12
CA SER A 697 -0.96 -24.50 9.02
C SER A 697 -0.12 -24.40 7.74
N GLN A 698 0.03 -25.52 7.05
CA GLN A 698 0.84 -25.66 5.84
C GLN A 698 0.06 -25.31 4.56
N ILE A 699 0.43 -24.21 3.91
CA ILE A 699 -0.12 -23.82 2.61
C ILE A 699 0.72 -24.42 1.48
N LYS A 700 0.08 -25.20 0.61
CA LYS A 700 0.71 -25.80 -0.58
C LYS A 700 0.66 -24.85 -1.79
N ALA A 701 1.81 -24.31 -2.18
CA ALA A 701 1.97 -23.48 -3.37
C ALA A 701 2.65 -24.27 -4.51
N LYS A 702 1.97 -24.38 -5.67
CA LYS A 702 2.58 -24.93 -6.89
C LYS A 702 3.27 -23.81 -7.69
N LEU A 703 4.53 -24.04 -8.04
CA LEU A 703 5.32 -23.26 -9.00
C LEU A 703 5.61 -24.14 -10.24
N GLU A 704 6.16 -23.55 -11.32
CA GLU A 704 6.34 -24.24 -12.62
C GLU A 704 7.03 -25.61 -12.48
N ASN A 705 8.16 -25.68 -11.77
CA ASN A 705 8.99 -26.89 -11.64
C ASN A 705 9.06 -27.46 -10.22
N ARG A 706 8.36 -26.88 -9.25
CA ARG A 706 8.46 -27.26 -7.82
C ARG A 706 7.16 -27.04 -7.06
N THR A 707 6.92 -27.86 -6.05
CA THR A 707 5.88 -27.68 -5.05
C THR A 707 6.52 -27.16 -3.77
N VAL A 708 5.95 -26.10 -3.22
CA VAL A 708 6.46 -25.39 -2.04
C VAL A 708 5.41 -25.49 -0.95
N TYR A 709 5.86 -25.78 0.27
CA TYR A 709 5.02 -25.83 1.46
C TYR A 709 5.42 -24.68 2.38
N LEU A 710 4.43 -23.89 2.79
CA LEU A 710 4.57 -22.66 3.56
C LEU A 710 3.87 -22.82 4.90
N ASP A 711 4.62 -22.96 5.98
CA ASP A 711 4.05 -23.22 7.31
C ASP A 711 3.76 -21.88 8.03
N ILE A 712 2.47 -21.61 8.28
CA ILE A 712 2.04 -20.48 9.12
C ILE A 712 2.45 -20.78 10.56
N THR A 713 3.32 -19.93 11.13
CA THR A 713 3.82 -20.06 12.50
C THR A 713 3.12 -19.13 13.49
N GLY A 714 2.40 -18.12 13.01
CA GLY A 714 1.68 -17.19 13.87
C GLY A 714 0.52 -16.49 13.19
N ILE A 715 -0.57 -16.31 13.94
CA ILE A 715 -1.67 -15.41 13.59
C ILE A 715 -1.95 -14.56 14.84
N LYS A 716 -1.98 -13.23 14.69
CA LYS A 716 -2.23 -12.26 15.77
C LYS A 716 -3.23 -11.22 15.30
N ALA A 717 -4.23 -10.88 16.11
CA ALA A 717 -5.29 -9.93 15.80
C ALA A 717 -5.25 -8.76 16.80
N ASN A 718 -4.68 -7.61 16.44
CA ASN A 718 -4.39 -6.53 17.41
C ASN A 718 -4.46 -5.15 16.76
N ASP A 719 -5.13 -4.20 17.42
CA ASP A 719 -5.27 -2.79 17.03
C ASP A 719 -5.70 -2.59 15.56
N GLY A 720 -6.75 -3.29 15.13
CA GLY A 720 -7.22 -3.29 13.75
C GLY A 720 -6.47 -4.21 12.78
N TRP A 721 -5.34 -4.84 13.18
CA TRP A 721 -4.49 -5.65 12.29
C TRP A 721 -4.58 -7.16 12.51
N LEU A 722 -4.81 -7.91 11.44
CA LEU A 722 -4.51 -9.33 11.34
C LEU A 722 -3.09 -9.50 10.80
N THR A 723 -2.16 -9.94 11.64
CA THR A 723 -0.78 -10.29 11.28
C THR A 723 -0.65 -11.80 11.14
N ILE A 724 -0.19 -12.26 9.99
CA ILE A 724 0.11 -13.66 9.67
C ILE A 724 1.61 -13.78 9.43
N THR A 725 2.28 -14.64 10.20
CA THR A 725 3.70 -14.95 10.09
C THR A 725 3.87 -16.36 9.50
N VAL A 726 4.75 -16.49 8.50
CA VAL A 726 5.18 -17.76 7.91
C VAL A 726 6.60 -18.06 8.37
N GLY A 727 6.84 -19.30 8.79
CA GLY A 727 8.13 -19.77 9.28
C GLY A 727 9.20 -19.92 8.21
N ASN A 728 10.43 -20.18 8.66
CA ASN A 728 11.59 -20.36 7.78
C ASN A 728 11.68 -21.79 7.23
N ASP A 729 10.91 -22.73 7.78
CA ASP A 729 10.90 -24.16 7.47
C ASP A 729 10.20 -24.47 6.14
N LEU A 730 10.83 -24.01 5.06
CA LEU A 730 10.37 -24.20 3.70
C LEU A 730 10.69 -25.62 3.21
N THR A 731 9.66 -26.45 3.01
CA THR A 731 9.83 -27.71 2.26
C THR A 731 9.62 -27.45 0.76
N VAL A 732 10.59 -27.84 -0.07
CA VAL A 732 10.53 -27.69 -1.53
C VAL A 732 10.69 -29.06 -2.20
N GLU A 733 9.60 -29.58 -2.74
CA GLU A 733 9.62 -30.78 -3.58
C GLU A 733 9.86 -30.36 -5.03
N LYS A 734 11.00 -30.74 -5.63
CA LYS A 734 11.16 -30.64 -7.08
C LYS A 734 10.15 -31.61 -7.73
N ASN A 735 9.35 -31.12 -8.67
CA ASN A 735 8.51 -32.01 -9.47
C ASN A 735 9.46 -32.78 -10.39
N GLU A 736 9.64 -34.09 -10.19
CA GLU A 736 10.52 -34.90 -11.05
C GLU A 736 10.03 -34.85 -12.51
N SER A 737 10.65 -34.00 -13.32
CA SER A 737 10.75 -34.26 -14.74
C SER A 737 11.67 -35.48 -14.88
N LYS A 738 11.18 -36.51 -15.58
CA LYS A 738 11.99 -37.68 -15.93
C LYS A 738 13.10 -37.26 -16.89
N LEU A 739 14.20 -36.76 -16.35
CA LEU A 739 15.49 -36.81 -17.02
C LEU A 739 15.79 -38.29 -17.28
N PRO A 740 16.18 -38.68 -18.52
CA PRO A 740 16.65 -40.03 -18.77
C PRO A 740 17.83 -40.32 -17.85
N LEU A 741 17.82 -41.49 -17.21
CA LEU A 741 19.02 -42.00 -16.55
C LEU A 741 20.18 -41.95 -17.56
N PRO A 742 21.39 -41.52 -17.16
CA PRO A 742 22.55 -41.66 -18.04
C PRO A 742 22.68 -43.14 -18.42
N PRO A 743 22.97 -43.46 -19.70
CA PRO A 743 23.14 -44.85 -20.10
C PRO A 743 24.23 -45.49 -19.24
N GLU A 744 23.96 -46.71 -18.74
CA GLU A 744 24.96 -47.46 -17.99
C GLU A 744 26.28 -47.54 -18.78
N PRO A 745 27.45 -47.41 -18.11
CA PRO A 745 28.72 -47.54 -18.79
C PRO A 745 28.79 -48.92 -19.44
N ALA A 746 28.83 -48.94 -20.77
CA ALA A 746 28.84 -50.17 -21.54
C ALA A 746 30.00 -51.07 -21.07
N GLU A 747 29.68 -52.33 -20.73
CA GLU A 747 30.67 -53.30 -20.27
C GLU A 747 31.87 -53.32 -21.23
N THR A 748 33.06 -53.17 -20.64
CA THR A 748 34.32 -53.22 -21.38
C THR A 748 34.44 -54.58 -22.06
N ALA A 749 34.30 -54.59 -23.39
CA ALA A 749 34.52 -55.77 -24.20
C ALA A 749 35.95 -56.29 -23.94
N SER A 750 36.04 -57.45 -23.29
CA SER A 750 37.30 -58.10 -22.95
C SER A 750 38.10 -58.42 -24.21
N VAL A 751 39.32 -57.87 -24.28
CA VAL A 751 40.28 -58.16 -25.36
C VAL A 751 40.65 -59.64 -25.39
N LYS A 752 40.72 -60.20 -26.60
CA LYS A 752 41.54 -61.35 -26.96
C LYS A 752 42.55 -60.93 -28.01
#